data_AF-A0A435UCS6-F1
#
_entry.id   AF-A0A435UCS6-F1
#
_cell.length_a   1.000
_cell.length_b   1.000
_cell.length_c   1.000
_cell.angle_alpha   90.00
_cell.angle_beta   90.00
_cell.angle_gamma   90.00
#
_symmetry.space_group_name_H-M   'P 1'
#
loop_
_entity.id
_entity.type
_entity.pdbx_description
1 polymer ?
#
loop_
_entity_poly.entity_id
_entity_poly.type
_entity_poly.pdbx_seq_one_letter_code
_entity_poly.pdbx_strand_id
1 'polypeptide(L)'
;MANRRNGTASQADGLGDTLSVAAPHPRTALPNVAAIVTTVAALYFGREVFLPIAIALLLTFALAPLVSALKKVGIPRIAAVIASVLGAFAALGLFSFIVATQVSELAQNIPVYQTNILTKIRSLKETGVGGGILARLSKVVERVGQEIDRQDATLPATTPEKPPREPVPVEIVARERPLQVLQNIVGPLISPLGSAGLIIVVVIFMLLEREDLRDRFIRLVGYGDLHRTTEALQDAAKRVGRYLLMQLVVNIVYAIPIAIGLWALGIPNALLWGLLALALRFVPYIGPIIGMLLPLFLALAVAPGWSLVLWTAALFVVMELITGNVIEPWLYGSRTGLSPLAIIVAAIFWTWLWGPLGLILSTPLTVCLVVLGRHVPQFEFLDVLFGNEPVLEPHARLYQRLLAGDPEEATDHAEEMLEEKYLVEFYDKVAIPALLLGEHDRMRGVMGDLQRRQVAASALMLVANLDDSAQEEAGEEESPVAAEASDDGDPGGEDETELPDGTDMSVLCAGGRGELDDAAAAMLAQVLEVQGATVSKAGFADMEPASIRRLELETVDTVVVGFLNRDSVKHARFLVRRLKRAKAALRVGIVFWSEAAAEDKETAGKLARDMNADFVAYGMVDAVLGALSNEPPVALKLVAKRRMRRQRAASKKVTTAAAG
;
A
#
# COMPACT_ATOMS: atom_id res chain seq x y z
N MET A 1 6.44 90.41 -7.39
CA MET A 1 7.84 90.68 -7.00
C MET A 1 8.45 89.42 -6.41
N ALA A 2 9.27 88.72 -7.19
CA ALA A 2 10.63 88.23 -6.88
C ALA A 2 10.69 87.11 -5.81
N ASN A 3 11.23 85.91 -6.06
CA ASN A 3 12.54 85.69 -6.66
C ASN A 3 12.69 84.26 -7.26
N ARG A 4 13.34 84.17 -8.43
CA ARG A 4 13.82 82.96 -9.12
C ARG A 4 15.35 82.89 -8.95
N ARG A 5 15.93 81.70 -8.74
CA ARG A 5 17.28 81.25 -9.18
C ARG A 5 17.38 79.73 -8.92
N ASN A 6 17.23 78.84 -9.90
CA ASN A 6 18.16 78.35 -10.95
C ASN A 6 19.41 77.60 -10.45
N GLY A 7 19.59 76.37 -10.97
CA GLY A 7 20.83 75.57 -11.03
C GLY A 7 20.56 74.05 -10.90
N THR A 8 20.04 73.36 -11.92
CA THR A 8 20.74 72.54 -12.95
C THR A 8 21.60 71.35 -12.46
N ALA A 9 21.09 70.14 -12.76
CA ALA A 9 21.74 68.91 -13.25
C ALA A 9 22.92 68.27 -12.48
N SER A 10 22.75 67.00 -12.05
CA SER A 10 23.54 65.86 -12.54
C SER A 10 22.99 64.49 -12.08
N GLN A 11 23.01 63.53 -13.01
CA GLN A 11 23.14 62.06 -12.93
C GLN A 11 22.92 61.35 -11.58
N ALA A 12 21.94 60.45 -11.47
CA ALA A 12 22.08 59.02 -11.77
C ALA A 12 23.10 58.32 -10.86
N ASP A 13 22.64 57.66 -9.79
CA ASP A 13 23.12 56.32 -9.39
C ASP A 13 22.29 55.73 -8.23
N GLY A 14 22.12 54.40 -8.25
CA GLY A 14 21.65 53.55 -7.14
C GLY A 14 20.14 53.57 -6.88
N LEU A 15 19.30 52.67 -7.41
CA LEU A 15 19.37 51.21 -7.25
C LEU A 15 19.66 50.81 -5.80
N GLY A 16 18.74 51.12 -4.89
CA GLY A 16 18.83 50.73 -3.48
C GLY A 16 17.52 50.43 -2.75
N ASP A 17 16.37 50.41 -3.45
CA ASP A 17 15.06 50.41 -2.77
C ASP A 17 14.14 49.23 -3.12
N THR A 18 14.71 48.10 -3.58
CA THR A 18 13.93 46.90 -3.90
C THR A 18 14.55 45.61 -3.37
N LEU A 19 14.94 45.54 -2.09
CA LEU A 19 15.17 44.27 -1.41
C LEU A 19 14.86 44.39 0.09
N SER A 20 13.60 44.70 0.43
CA SER A 20 13.04 44.22 1.70
C SER A 20 12.72 42.73 1.53
N VAL A 21 13.77 41.90 1.51
CA VAL A 21 13.65 40.46 1.73
C VAL A 21 13.06 40.30 3.12
N ALA A 22 11.78 39.95 3.19
CA ALA A 22 11.19 39.44 4.42
C ALA A 22 12.00 38.22 4.84
N ALA A 23 12.86 38.39 5.85
CA ALA A 23 13.54 37.27 6.47
C ALA A 23 12.47 36.28 6.94
N PRO A 24 12.54 34.99 6.57
CA PRO A 24 11.63 34.00 7.13
C PRO A 24 11.85 33.99 8.64
N HIS A 25 10.80 34.31 9.40
CA HIS A 25 10.81 34.08 10.84
C HIS A 25 11.25 32.62 11.08
N PRO A 26 12.26 32.36 11.92
CA PRO A 26 12.63 31.00 12.27
C PRO A 26 11.39 30.39 12.94
N ARG A 27 10.71 29.49 12.22
CA ARG A 27 9.59 28.71 12.76
C ARG A 27 10.16 27.97 13.96
N THR A 28 9.77 28.43 15.14
CA THR A 28 10.24 27.92 16.42
C THR A 28 9.90 26.43 16.49
N ALA A 29 10.90 25.55 16.37
CA ALA A 29 10.76 24.12 16.59
C ALA A 29 10.43 23.81 18.07
N LEU A 30 10.74 24.73 18.99
CA LEU A 30 10.57 24.61 20.44
C LEU A 30 9.12 24.33 20.90
N PRO A 31 8.07 25.07 20.47
CA PRO A 31 6.68 24.77 20.83
C PRO A 31 6.19 23.41 20.32
N ASN A 32 6.65 22.96 19.14
CA ASN A 32 6.23 21.65 18.60
C ASN A 32 6.83 20.50 19.41
N VAL A 33 8.12 20.59 19.77
CA VAL A 33 8.76 19.60 20.65
C VAL A 33 8.10 19.58 22.02
N ALA A 34 7.81 20.75 22.61
CA ALA A 34 7.10 20.83 23.89
C ALA A 34 5.69 20.21 23.83
N ALA A 35 4.96 20.43 22.73
CA ALA A 35 3.63 19.83 22.52
C ALA A 35 3.70 18.30 22.41
N ILE A 36 4.70 17.77 21.68
CA ILE A 36 4.91 16.32 21.56
C ILE A 36 5.23 15.72 22.93
N VAL A 37 6.19 16.30 23.67
CA VAL A 37 6.59 15.81 25.00
C VAL A 37 5.41 15.83 25.97
N THR A 38 4.63 16.91 25.96
CA THR A 38 3.44 17.03 26.81
C THR A 38 2.38 15.98 26.46
N THR A 39 2.15 15.73 25.17
CA THR A 39 1.22 14.70 24.70
C THR A 39 1.67 13.30 25.12
N VAL A 40 2.96 12.97 24.93
CA VAL A 40 3.51 11.68 25.34
C VAL A 40 3.43 11.50 26.85
N ALA A 41 3.73 12.54 27.63
CA ALA A 41 3.58 12.51 29.08
C ALA A 41 2.12 12.26 29.51
N ALA A 42 1.16 12.95 28.87
CA ALA A 42 -0.26 12.73 29.13
C ALA A 42 -0.71 11.30 28.81
N LEU A 43 -0.22 10.71 27.71
CA LEU A 43 -0.51 9.32 27.34
C LEU A 43 0.11 8.31 28.32
N TYR A 44 1.30 8.61 28.86
CA TYR A 44 1.98 7.76 29.83
C TYR A 44 1.26 7.76 31.18
N PHE A 45 0.97 8.95 31.73
CA PHE A 45 0.27 9.08 33.01
C PHE A 45 -1.21 8.68 32.93
N GLY A 46 -1.86 8.93 31.79
CA GLY A 46 -3.26 8.58 31.54
C GLY A 46 -3.49 7.14 31.08
N ARG A 47 -2.48 6.26 31.12
CA ARG A 47 -2.55 4.89 30.60
C ARG A 47 -3.75 4.08 31.11
N GLU A 48 -4.19 4.28 32.36
CA GLU A 48 -5.35 3.58 32.94
C GLU A 48 -6.67 3.91 32.21
N VAL A 49 -6.75 5.07 31.59
CA VAL A 49 -7.92 5.53 30.82
C VAL A 49 -7.71 5.27 29.32
N PHE A 50 -6.54 5.64 28.78
CA PHE A 50 -6.27 5.54 27.35
C PHE A 50 -6.13 4.11 26.85
N LEU A 51 -5.59 3.19 27.67
CA LEU A 51 -5.35 1.81 27.24
C LEU A 51 -6.64 1.04 26.98
N PRO A 52 -7.66 1.05 27.87
CA PRO A 52 -8.96 0.46 27.55
C PRO A 52 -9.62 1.06 26.31
N ILE A 53 -9.50 2.37 26.09
CA ILE A 53 -10.05 3.05 24.92
C ILE A 53 -9.31 2.63 23.65
N ALA A 54 -7.98 2.53 23.68
CA ALA A 54 -7.17 2.08 22.55
C ALA A 54 -7.48 0.63 22.16
N ILE A 55 -7.59 -0.27 23.15
CA ILE A 55 -8.03 -1.65 22.92
C ILE A 55 -9.44 -1.67 22.34
N ALA A 56 -10.36 -0.88 22.89
CA ALA A 56 -11.73 -0.82 22.40
C ALA A 56 -11.83 -0.29 20.97
N LEU A 57 -11.03 0.72 20.62
CA LEU A 57 -10.94 1.26 19.27
C LEU A 57 -10.47 0.17 18.28
N LEU A 58 -9.41 -0.57 18.63
CA LEU A 58 -8.88 -1.63 17.78
C LEU A 58 -9.85 -2.81 17.65
N LEU A 59 -10.49 -3.23 18.75
CA LEU A 59 -11.54 -4.25 18.72
C LEU A 59 -12.74 -3.79 17.88
N THR A 60 -13.10 -2.51 17.94
CA THR A 60 -14.17 -1.93 17.10
C THR A 60 -13.82 -2.08 15.62
N PHE A 61 -12.58 -1.80 15.21
CA PHE A 61 -12.15 -1.99 13.82
C PHE A 61 -12.07 -3.47 13.43
N ALA A 62 -11.61 -4.35 14.31
CA ALA A 62 -11.57 -5.79 14.06
C ALA A 62 -12.97 -6.42 13.95
N LEU A 63 -13.93 -5.98 14.77
CA LEU A 63 -15.30 -6.50 14.79
C LEU A 63 -16.23 -5.83 13.78
N ALA A 64 -15.87 -4.67 13.23
CA ALA A 64 -16.65 -3.99 12.20
C ALA A 64 -17.05 -4.89 11.01
N PRO A 65 -16.12 -5.63 10.35
CA PRO A 65 -16.49 -6.51 9.24
C PRO A 65 -17.46 -7.62 9.68
N LEU A 66 -17.30 -8.15 10.90
CA LEU A 66 -18.20 -9.16 11.47
C LEU A 66 -19.61 -8.59 11.68
N VAL A 67 -19.73 -7.40 12.28
CA VAL A 67 -21.02 -6.71 12.47
C VAL A 67 -21.68 -6.41 11.11
N SER A 68 -20.91 -5.95 10.12
CA SER A 68 -21.41 -5.71 8.77
C SER A 68 -21.90 -6.99 8.10
N ALA A 69 -21.19 -8.12 8.27
CA ALA A 69 -21.63 -9.42 7.76
C ALA A 69 -22.95 -9.88 8.39
N LEU A 70 -23.08 -9.78 9.72
CA LEU A 70 -24.34 -10.10 10.42
C LEU A 70 -25.50 -9.21 9.97
N LYS A 71 -25.24 -7.91 9.73
CA LYS A 71 -26.24 -6.98 9.19
C LYS A 71 -26.67 -7.35 7.76
N LYS A 72 -25.74 -7.83 6.91
CA LYS A 72 -26.05 -8.32 5.56
C LYS A 72 -26.97 -9.55 5.57
N VAL A 73 -26.87 -10.39 6.60
CA VAL A 73 -27.76 -11.56 6.82
C VAL A 73 -29.14 -11.15 7.37
N GLY A 74 -29.37 -9.86 7.63
CA GLY A 74 -30.66 -9.32 8.06
C GLY A 74 -30.82 -9.11 9.57
N ILE A 75 -29.77 -9.30 10.37
CA ILE A 75 -29.80 -9.07 11.82
C ILE A 75 -29.85 -7.56 12.10
N PRO A 76 -30.77 -7.05 12.96
CA PRO A 76 -30.84 -5.63 13.29
C PRO A 76 -29.56 -5.16 13.99
N ARG A 77 -29.17 -3.90 13.73
CA ARG A 77 -27.86 -3.33 14.11
C ARG A 77 -27.45 -3.60 15.56
N ILE A 78 -28.35 -3.36 16.52
CA ILE A 78 -28.06 -3.53 17.94
C ILE A 78 -27.78 -5.00 18.29
N ALA A 79 -28.58 -5.93 17.76
CA ALA A 79 -28.38 -7.36 17.98
C ALA A 79 -27.08 -7.85 17.31
N ALA A 80 -26.76 -7.36 16.11
CA ALA A 80 -25.50 -7.68 15.43
C ALA A 80 -24.29 -7.25 16.27
N VAL A 81 -24.29 -6.01 16.78
CA VAL A 81 -23.21 -5.51 17.65
C VAL A 81 -23.08 -6.34 18.92
N ILE A 82 -24.18 -6.56 19.65
CA ILE A 82 -24.16 -7.33 20.90
C ILE A 82 -23.68 -8.77 20.63
N ALA A 83 -24.19 -9.43 19.58
CA ALA A 83 -23.79 -10.78 19.23
C ALA A 83 -22.31 -10.87 18.84
N SER A 84 -21.80 -9.91 18.05
CA SER A 84 -20.37 -9.88 17.68
C SER A 84 -19.46 -9.66 18.89
N VAL A 85 -19.80 -8.72 19.78
CA VAL A 85 -18.99 -8.44 20.98
C VAL A 85 -19.04 -9.62 21.96
N LEU A 86 -20.24 -10.10 22.30
CA LEU A 86 -20.38 -11.25 23.20
C LEU A 86 -19.72 -12.50 22.61
N GLY A 87 -19.84 -12.74 21.31
CA GLY A 87 -19.16 -13.85 20.63
C GLY A 87 -17.64 -13.75 20.72
N ALA A 88 -17.07 -12.56 20.49
CA ALA A 88 -15.62 -12.35 20.58
C ALA A 88 -15.10 -12.55 22.00
N PHE A 89 -15.76 -11.97 23.01
CA PHE A 89 -15.38 -12.16 24.41
C PHE A 89 -15.62 -13.59 24.92
N ALA A 90 -16.67 -14.26 24.44
CA ALA A 90 -16.89 -15.67 24.72
C ALA A 90 -15.77 -16.55 24.11
N ALA A 91 -15.33 -16.25 22.90
CA ALA A 91 -14.20 -16.95 22.27
C ALA A 91 -12.89 -16.73 23.05
N LEU A 92 -12.60 -15.50 23.49
CA LEU A 92 -11.44 -15.20 24.35
C LEU A 92 -11.54 -15.88 25.72
N GLY A 93 -12.75 -15.91 26.32
CA GLY A 93 -13.02 -16.62 27.57
C GLY A 93 -12.80 -18.12 27.43
N LEU A 94 -13.30 -18.74 26.36
CA LEU A 94 -13.10 -20.15 26.04
C LEU A 94 -11.61 -20.46 25.81
N PHE A 95 -10.92 -19.62 25.03
CA PHE A 95 -9.48 -19.71 24.82
C PHE A 95 -8.72 -19.70 26.15
N SER A 96 -9.00 -18.72 27.01
CA SER A 96 -8.34 -18.57 28.32
C SER A 96 -8.64 -19.74 29.24
N PHE A 97 -9.87 -20.25 29.22
CA PHE A 97 -10.27 -21.42 30.00
C PHE A 97 -9.52 -22.68 29.56
N ILE A 98 -9.42 -22.95 28.25
CA ILE A 98 -8.66 -24.09 27.72
C ILE A 98 -7.17 -23.98 28.07
N VAL A 99 -6.57 -22.79 27.94
CA VAL A 99 -5.18 -22.58 28.34
C VAL A 99 -4.98 -22.83 29.83
N ALA A 100 -5.87 -22.31 30.69
CA ALA A 100 -5.77 -22.49 32.13
C ALA A 100 -5.85 -23.98 32.55
N THR A 101 -6.75 -24.76 31.95
CA THR A 101 -6.87 -26.20 32.26
C THR A 101 -5.62 -26.97 31.83
N GLN A 102 -5.08 -26.68 30.65
CA GLN A 102 -3.86 -27.32 30.14
C GLN A 102 -2.61 -26.93 30.94
N VAL A 103 -2.50 -25.68 31.40
CA VAL A 103 -1.40 -25.24 32.27
C VAL A 103 -1.49 -25.94 33.63
N SER A 104 -2.69 -26.10 34.18
CA SER A 104 -2.89 -26.87 35.42
C SER A 104 -2.46 -28.33 35.27
N GLU A 105 -2.77 -28.96 34.13
CA GLU A 105 -2.32 -30.32 33.81
C GLU A 105 -0.79 -30.39 33.69
N LEU A 106 -0.16 -29.41 33.03
CA LEU A 106 1.30 -29.32 32.96
C LEU A 106 1.93 -29.18 34.36
N ALA A 107 1.35 -28.36 35.23
CA ALA A 107 1.85 -28.11 36.58
C ALA A 107 1.84 -29.37 37.46
N GLN A 108 0.81 -30.21 37.32
CA GLN A 108 0.70 -31.48 38.04
C GLN A 108 1.76 -32.50 37.61
N ASN A 109 2.24 -32.42 36.36
CA ASN A 109 3.25 -33.32 35.80
C ASN A 109 4.71 -32.88 36.03
N ILE A 110 4.94 -31.72 36.68
CA ILE A 110 6.28 -31.18 36.96
C ILE A 110 7.24 -32.19 37.62
N PRO A 111 6.85 -33.01 38.63
CA PRO A 111 7.77 -33.94 39.29
C PRO A 111 8.40 -34.95 38.31
N VAL A 112 7.64 -35.39 37.29
CA VAL A 112 8.11 -36.32 36.26
C VAL A 112 9.14 -35.67 35.34
N TYR A 113 8.97 -34.39 35.02
CA TYR A 113 9.88 -33.64 34.16
C TYR A 113 11.23 -33.35 34.84
N GLN A 114 11.25 -33.17 36.15
CA GLN A 114 12.48 -32.92 36.92
C GLN A 114 13.49 -34.07 36.80
N THR A 115 13.02 -35.32 36.85
CA THR A 115 13.90 -36.49 36.82
C THR A 115 14.60 -36.63 35.46
N ASN A 116 13.88 -36.39 34.37
CA ASN A 116 14.42 -36.42 33.00
C ASN A 116 15.41 -35.28 32.69
N ILE A 117 15.19 -34.09 33.25
CA ILE A 117 16.15 -32.98 33.11
C ILE A 117 17.47 -33.33 33.82
N LEU A 118 17.38 -33.89 35.03
CA LEU A 118 18.56 -34.28 35.81
C LEU A 118 19.35 -35.44 35.17
N THR A 119 18.71 -36.32 34.41
CA THR A 119 19.42 -37.37 33.65
C THR A 119 20.14 -36.82 32.43
N LYS A 120 19.56 -35.85 31.70
CA LYS A 120 20.25 -35.14 30.60
C LYS A 120 21.44 -34.30 31.04
N ILE A 121 21.33 -33.62 32.17
CA ILE A 121 22.44 -32.86 32.75
C ILE A 121 23.60 -33.82 33.11
N ARG A 122 23.29 -35.04 33.56
CA ARG A 122 24.28 -36.08 33.84
C ARG A 122 24.91 -36.66 32.57
N SER A 123 24.16 -36.91 31.50
CA SER A 123 24.73 -37.41 30.24
C SER A 123 25.60 -36.37 29.51
N LEU A 124 25.27 -35.08 29.61
CA LEU A 124 26.15 -33.98 29.16
C LEU A 124 27.45 -33.91 29.97
N LYS A 125 27.39 -34.15 31.29
CA LYS A 125 28.57 -34.21 32.16
C LYS A 125 29.51 -35.37 31.77
N GLU A 126 28.96 -36.49 31.33
CA GLU A 126 29.72 -37.66 30.84
C GLU A 126 30.32 -37.42 29.44
N THR A 127 29.70 -36.55 28.62
CA THR A 127 30.17 -36.21 27.26
C THR A 127 31.23 -35.09 27.26
N GLY A 128 31.62 -34.56 28.42
CA GLY A 128 32.80 -33.69 28.59
C GLY A 128 32.62 -32.20 28.26
N VAL A 129 31.43 -31.74 27.86
CA VAL A 129 31.16 -30.33 27.53
C VAL A 129 30.50 -29.63 28.74
N GLY A 130 31.29 -28.99 29.61
CA GLY A 130 30.78 -28.04 30.62
C GLY A 130 31.04 -28.34 32.12
N GLY A 131 32.06 -29.14 32.46
CA GLY A 131 32.31 -29.62 33.84
C GLY A 131 32.38 -28.56 34.97
N GLY A 132 32.67 -27.30 34.67
CA GLY A 132 32.82 -26.23 35.69
C GLY A 132 31.50 -25.59 36.16
N ILE A 133 30.51 -25.44 35.28
CA ILE A 133 29.23 -24.76 35.59
C ILE A 133 28.21 -25.79 36.12
N LEU A 134 28.22 -27.01 35.56
CA LEU A 134 27.37 -28.11 36.01
C LEU A 134 27.64 -28.52 37.46
N ALA A 135 28.91 -28.51 37.91
CA ALA A 135 29.28 -28.84 39.28
C ALA A 135 28.80 -27.81 40.32
N ARG A 136 28.58 -26.56 39.90
CA ARG A 136 28.02 -25.50 40.76
C ARG A 136 26.51 -25.64 40.90
N LEU A 137 25.81 -25.97 39.81
CA LEU A 137 24.36 -26.22 39.83
C LEU A 137 24.00 -27.49 40.61
N SER A 138 24.77 -28.57 40.47
CA SER A 138 24.54 -29.79 41.26
C SER A 138 24.66 -29.54 42.77
N LYS A 139 25.65 -28.73 43.19
CA LYS A 139 25.82 -28.31 44.59
C LYS A 139 24.72 -27.38 45.12
N VAL A 140 23.95 -26.72 44.26
CA VAL A 140 22.80 -25.89 44.65
C VAL A 140 21.56 -26.76 44.77
N VAL A 141 21.31 -27.65 43.80
CA VAL A 141 20.20 -28.61 43.84
C VAL A 141 20.32 -29.58 45.02
N GLU A 142 21.53 -30.08 45.30
CA GLU A 142 21.80 -30.97 46.44
C GLU A 142 21.63 -30.24 47.79
N ARG A 143 21.94 -28.94 47.84
CA ARG A 143 21.66 -28.10 49.02
C ARG A 143 20.17 -27.85 49.22
N VAL A 144 19.42 -27.61 48.15
CA VAL A 144 17.96 -27.44 48.22
C VAL A 144 17.28 -28.76 48.59
N GLY A 145 17.73 -29.89 48.04
CA GLY A 145 17.24 -31.22 48.41
C GLY A 145 17.53 -31.58 49.88
N GLN A 146 18.73 -31.27 50.38
CA GLN A 146 19.07 -31.48 51.79
C GLN A 146 18.32 -30.54 52.74
N GLU A 147 17.96 -29.33 52.31
CA GLU A 147 17.15 -28.41 53.12
C GLU A 147 15.69 -28.87 53.22
N ILE A 148 15.17 -29.51 52.17
CA ILE A 148 13.83 -30.13 52.15
C ILE A 148 13.82 -31.41 53.00
N ASP A 149 14.82 -32.30 52.86
CA ASP A 149 14.94 -33.50 53.72
C ASP A 149 15.18 -33.15 55.20
N ARG A 150 15.85 -32.02 55.50
CA ARG A 150 16.01 -31.53 56.88
C ARG A 150 14.72 -31.00 57.49
N GLN A 151 13.76 -30.55 56.68
CA GLN A 151 12.42 -30.18 57.17
C GLN A 151 11.56 -31.41 57.49
N ASP A 152 11.79 -32.55 56.83
CA ASP A 152 11.06 -33.80 57.08
C ASP A 152 11.76 -34.74 58.10
N ALA A 153 13.06 -34.59 58.35
CA ALA A 153 13.87 -35.51 59.16
C ALA A 153 14.16 -35.09 60.62
N THR A 154 13.25 -34.37 61.29
CA THR A 154 13.30 -34.26 62.77
C THR A 154 12.37 -35.27 63.45
N LEU A 155 12.77 -36.55 63.40
CA LEU A 155 12.23 -37.61 64.24
C LEU A 155 13.40 -38.46 64.78
N PRO A 156 13.77 -38.35 66.08
CA PRO A 156 14.69 -39.29 66.71
C PRO A 156 13.94 -40.57 67.09
N ALA A 157 14.43 -41.71 66.62
CA ALA A 157 14.01 -43.02 67.10
C ALA A 157 14.71 -43.36 68.42
N THR A 158 13.98 -43.58 69.52
CA THR A 158 14.47 -44.33 70.70
C THR A 158 13.34 -45.03 71.47
N THR A 159 13.67 -46.27 71.85
CA THR A 159 13.14 -47.29 72.80
C THR A 159 12.30 -46.77 73.99
N PRO A 160 11.34 -47.56 74.55
CA PRO A 160 10.32 -47.03 75.47
C PRO A 160 10.83 -46.93 76.90
N GLU A 161 11.05 -45.71 77.38
CA GLU A 161 11.11 -45.43 78.81
C GLU A 161 10.37 -44.11 79.10
N LYS A 162 9.48 -44.17 80.08
CA LYS A 162 8.46 -43.15 80.40
C LYS A 162 9.04 -42.12 81.37
N PRO A 163 9.10 -40.82 81.02
CA PRO A 163 8.77 -39.78 82.02
C PRO A 163 8.01 -38.57 81.38
N PRO A 164 7.72 -37.47 82.12
CA PRO A 164 6.39 -36.84 82.20
C PRO A 164 6.01 -35.99 80.97
N ARG A 165 4.69 -35.90 80.72
CA ARG A 165 4.08 -35.11 79.63
C ARG A 165 4.41 -33.62 79.75
N GLU A 166 5.29 -33.13 78.88
CA GLU A 166 5.29 -31.74 78.44
C GLU A 166 4.23 -31.53 77.34
N PRO A 167 3.51 -30.40 77.35
CA PRO A 167 2.43 -30.16 76.40
C PRO A 167 2.98 -30.01 74.99
N VAL A 168 2.51 -30.88 74.09
CA VAL A 168 2.74 -30.80 72.65
C VAL A 168 2.27 -29.43 72.16
N PRO A 169 3.09 -28.64 71.43
CA PRO A 169 2.57 -27.48 70.73
C PRO A 169 1.68 -28.02 69.62
N VAL A 170 0.37 -27.95 69.85
CA VAL A 170 -0.60 -28.14 68.79
C VAL A 170 -0.40 -26.96 67.85
N GLU A 171 0.36 -27.17 66.77
CA GLU A 171 0.25 -26.30 65.63
C GLU A 171 -1.19 -26.45 65.15
N ILE A 172 -2.01 -25.47 65.53
CA ILE A 172 -3.33 -25.30 65.00
C ILE A 172 -3.08 -25.08 63.52
N VAL A 173 -3.25 -26.11 62.71
CA VAL A 173 -3.52 -25.96 61.28
C VAL A 173 -4.75 -25.07 61.25
N ALA A 174 -4.51 -23.77 61.15
CA ALA A 174 -5.55 -22.78 60.98
C ALA A 174 -6.25 -23.25 59.72
N ARG A 175 -7.43 -23.85 59.89
CA ARG A 175 -8.36 -24.07 58.78
C ARG A 175 -8.39 -22.74 58.07
N GLU A 176 -7.79 -22.68 56.87
CA GLU A 176 -7.82 -21.47 56.06
C GLU A 176 -9.27 -21.02 56.07
N ARG A 177 -9.53 -19.82 56.61
CA ARG A 177 -10.93 -19.38 56.73
C ARG A 177 -11.47 -19.45 55.31
N PRO A 178 -12.59 -20.14 55.03
CA PRO A 178 -13.10 -20.29 53.66
C PRO A 178 -13.29 -18.92 52.97
N LEU A 179 -13.47 -17.86 53.77
CA LEU A 179 -13.47 -16.47 53.32
C LEU A 179 -12.12 -15.97 52.79
N GLN A 180 -10.98 -16.36 53.38
CA GLN A 180 -9.63 -15.98 52.93
C GLN A 180 -9.23 -16.73 51.65
N VAL A 181 -9.60 -18.01 51.51
CA VAL A 181 -9.42 -18.76 50.26
C VAL A 181 -10.23 -18.13 49.14
N LEU A 182 -11.49 -17.78 49.42
CA LEU A 182 -12.34 -17.06 48.47
C LEU A 182 -11.75 -15.69 48.11
N GLN A 183 -11.21 -14.93 49.07
CA GLN A 183 -10.59 -13.63 48.81
C GLN A 183 -9.28 -13.72 48.02
N ASN A 184 -8.47 -14.77 48.24
CA ASN A 184 -7.22 -14.99 47.51
C ASN A 184 -7.46 -15.48 46.07
N ILE A 185 -8.58 -16.15 45.81
CA ILE A 185 -8.98 -16.56 44.45
C ILE A 185 -9.72 -15.41 43.75
N VAL A 186 -10.68 -14.76 44.40
CA VAL A 186 -11.55 -13.75 43.78
C VAL A 186 -10.84 -12.40 43.66
N GLY A 187 -9.98 -12.02 44.60
CA GLY A 187 -9.27 -10.73 44.63
C GLY A 187 -8.48 -10.45 43.34
N PRO A 188 -7.60 -11.36 42.89
CA PRO A 188 -6.84 -11.20 41.64
C PRO A 188 -7.71 -11.21 40.37
N LEU A 189 -8.91 -11.80 40.40
CA LEU A 189 -9.83 -11.82 39.26
C LEU A 189 -10.65 -10.53 39.13
N ILE A 190 -10.95 -9.81 40.21
CA ILE A 190 -11.81 -8.61 40.16
C ILE A 190 -11.22 -7.52 39.24
N SER A 191 -9.92 -7.26 39.33
CA SER A 191 -9.28 -6.20 38.55
C SER A 191 -9.36 -6.43 37.03
N PRO A 192 -8.95 -7.60 36.47
CA PRO A 192 -9.08 -7.86 35.03
C PRO A 192 -10.54 -7.96 34.58
N LEU A 193 -11.46 -8.47 35.43
CA LEU A 193 -12.89 -8.49 35.09
C LEU A 193 -13.47 -7.07 34.99
N GLY A 194 -13.09 -6.16 35.89
CA GLY A 194 -13.49 -4.76 35.83
C GLY A 194 -13.01 -4.07 34.55
N SER A 195 -11.73 -4.25 34.20
CA SER A 195 -11.16 -3.71 32.96
C SER A 195 -11.81 -4.33 31.71
N ALA A 196 -12.03 -5.64 31.68
CA ALA A 196 -12.71 -6.31 30.57
C ALA A 196 -14.16 -5.84 30.42
N GLY A 197 -14.89 -5.69 31.53
CA GLY A 197 -16.25 -5.14 31.52
C GLY A 197 -16.29 -3.72 30.97
N LEU A 198 -15.34 -2.86 31.36
CA LEU A 198 -15.19 -1.51 30.80
C LEU A 198 -14.93 -1.57 29.30
N ILE A 199 -13.98 -2.39 28.84
CA ILE A 199 -13.66 -2.54 27.41
C ILE A 199 -14.90 -3.01 26.64
N ILE A 200 -15.63 -4.02 27.14
CA ILE A 200 -16.87 -4.52 26.52
C ILE A 200 -17.86 -3.38 26.32
N VAL A 201 -18.12 -2.59 27.37
CA VAL A 201 -19.04 -1.46 27.32
C VAL A 201 -18.58 -0.43 26.30
N VAL A 202 -17.30 -0.03 26.34
CA VAL A 202 -16.74 0.95 25.40
C VAL A 202 -16.81 0.46 23.96
N VAL A 203 -16.50 -0.81 23.68
CA VAL A 203 -16.61 -1.42 22.34
C VAL A 203 -18.05 -1.42 21.85
N ILE A 204 -19.02 -1.80 22.70
CA ILE A 204 -20.43 -1.79 22.34
C ILE A 204 -20.88 -0.38 21.96
N PHE A 205 -20.57 0.62 22.79
CA PHE A 205 -20.92 2.01 22.49
C PHE A 205 -20.19 2.53 21.25
N MET A 206 -18.90 2.22 21.07
CA MET A 206 -18.14 2.61 19.87
C MET A 206 -18.71 2.01 18.58
N LEU A 207 -19.18 0.76 18.61
CA LEU A 207 -19.82 0.12 17.45
C LEU A 207 -21.24 0.67 17.19
N LEU A 208 -22.00 0.93 18.26
CA LEU A 208 -23.36 1.50 18.18
C LEU A 208 -23.38 2.97 17.77
N GLU A 209 -22.39 3.77 18.16
CA GLU A 209 -22.28 5.18 17.81
C GLU A 209 -21.19 5.44 16.75
N ARG A 210 -20.72 4.41 16.03
CA ARG A 210 -19.59 4.56 15.07
C ARG A 210 -19.75 5.73 14.09
N GLU A 211 -20.95 5.90 13.54
CA GLU A 211 -21.28 6.99 12.61
C GLU A 211 -21.27 8.35 13.31
N ASP A 212 -21.93 8.46 14.47
CA ASP A 212 -21.96 9.69 15.26
C ASP A 212 -20.57 10.09 15.81
N LEU A 213 -19.76 9.13 16.24
CA LEU A 213 -18.40 9.35 16.73
C LEU A 213 -17.50 9.85 15.60
N ARG A 214 -17.64 9.29 14.39
CA ARG A 214 -16.97 9.79 13.19
C ARG A 214 -17.38 11.24 12.91
N ASP A 215 -18.66 11.54 12.92
CA ASP A 215 -19.17 12.89 12.62
C ASP A 215 -18.73 13.93 13.67
N ARG A 216 -18.74 13.54 14.96
CA ARG A 216 -18.23 14.37 16.06
C ARG A 216 -16.73 14.62 15.94
N PHE A 217 -15.95 13.61 15.55
CA PHE A 217 -14.51 13.75 15.33
C PHE A 217 -14.21 14.68 14.15
N ILE A 218 -14.92 14.52 13.03
CA ILE A 218 -14.79 15.41 11.87
C ILE A 218 -15.08 16.87 12.27
N ARG A 219 -16.10 17.09 13.10
CA ARG A 219 -16.42 18.43 13.61
C ARG A 219 -15.32 19.02 14.53
N LEU A 220 -14.58 18.17 15.25
CA LEU A 220 -13.48 18.59 16.14
C LEU A 220 -12.22 19.00 15.37
N VAL A 221 -11.92 18.31 14.27
CA VAL A 221 -10.72 18.55 13.43
C VAL A 221 -10.89 19.78 12.50
N GLY A 222 -12.13 20.19 12.23
CA GLY A 222 -12.46 21.47 11.58
C GLY A 222 -13.03 21.31 10.16
N TYR A 223 -13.79 22.32 9.71
CA TYR A 223 -14.55 22.32 8.45
C TYR A 223 -13.70 22.45 7.17
N GLY A 224 -12.37 22.53 7.28
CA GLY A 224 -11.50 22.89 6.15
C GLY A 224 -11.41 21.83 5.04
N ASP A 225 -11.67 20.55 5.34
CA ASP A 225 -11.59 19.46 4.37
C ASP A 225 -12.38 18.22 4.88
N LEU A 226 -13.71 18.31 4.83
CA LEU A 226 -14.63 17.28 5.32
C LEU A 226 -14.45 15.94 4.58
N HIS A 227 -14.09 16.01 3.30
CA HIS A 227 -13.85 14.85 2.43
C HIS A 227 -12.56 14.13 2.84
N ARG A 228 -11.44 14.84 2.95
CA ARG A 228 -10.14 14.25 3.35
C ARG A 228 -10.17 13.65 4.75
N THR A 229 -10.81 14.31 5.70
CA THR A 229 -10.91 13.80 7.09
C THR A 229 -11.78 12.53 7.15
N THR A 230 -12.82 12.47 6.32
CA THR A 230 -13.66 11.28 6.15
C THR A 230 -12.89 10.12 5.54
N GLU A 231 -12.17 10.38 4.45
CA GLU A 231 -11.35 9.40 3.76
C GLU A 231 -10.27 8.86 4.69
N ALA A 232 -9.60 9.73 5.45
CA ALA A 232 -8.61 9.34 6.46
C ALA A 232 -9.10 8.29 7.43
N LEU A 233 -10.28 8.52 8.02
CA LEU A 233 -10.86 7.63 9.02
C LEU A 233 -11.34 6.33 8.40
N GLN A 234 -11.90 6.38 7.18
CA GLN A 234 -12.35 5.18 6.47
C GLN A 234 -11.17 4.33 6.01
N ASP A 235 -10.13 4.95 5.47
CA ASP A 235 -8.90 4.29 5.04
C ASP A 235 -8.16 3.68 6.25
N ALA A 236 -8.06 4.42 7.37
CA ALA A 236 -7.47 3.91 8.60
C ALA A 236 -8.23 2.68 9.12
N ALA A 237 -9.57 2.76 9.17
CA ALA A 237 -10.40 1.64 9.62
C ALA A 237 -10.29 0.42 8.68
N LYS A 238 -10.21 0.64 7.36
CA LYS A 238 -10.06 -0.44 6.37
C LYS A 238 -8.70 -1.10 6.46
N ARG A 239 -7.61 -0.32 6.53
CA ARG A 239 -6.23 -0.81 6.65
C ARG A 239 -6.01 -1.57 7.95
N VAL A 240 -6.43 -1.02 9.09
CA VAL A 240 -6.29 -1.68 10.39
C VAL A 240 -7.19 -2.92 10.49
N GLY A 241 -8.43 -2.84 10.01
CA GLY A 241 -9.34 -3.99 9.99
C GLY A 241 -8.79 -5.14 9.14
N ARG A 242 -8.31 -4.85 7.93
CA ARG A 242 -7.67 -5.84 7.04
C ARG A 242 -6.40 -6.43 7.67
N TYR A 243 -5.56 -5.58 8.27
CA TYR A 243 -4.35 -6.04 8.95
C TYR A 243 -4.67 -6.98 10.12
N LEU A 244 -5.58 -6.61 11.02
CA LEU A 244 -5.95 -7.44 12.17
C LEU A 244 -6.58 -8.77 11.74
N LEU A 245 -7.40 -8.76 10.68
CA LEU A 245 -7.97 -9.97 10.10
C LEU A 245 -6.88 -10.87 9.51
N MET A 246 -5.99 -10.32 8.68
CA MET A 246 -4.89 -11.08 8.08
C MET A 246 -3.94 -11.61 9.15
N GLN A 247 -3.63 -10.82 10.18
CA GLN A 247 -2.83 -11.28 11.32
C GLN A 247 -3.50 -12.46 12.03
N LEU A 248 -4.82 -12.42 12.24
CA LEU A 248 -5.55 -13.54 12.83
C LEU A 248 -5.48 -14.79 11.93
N VAL A 249 -5.67 -14.63 10.62
CA VAL A 249 -5.57 -15.73 9.65
C VAL A 249 -4.17 -16.34 9.65
N VAL A 250 -3.12 -15.53 9.52
CA VAL A 250 -1.72 -16.00 9.60
C VAL A 250 -1.45 -16.72 10.91
N ASN A 251 -1.89 -16.15 12.04
CA ASN A 251 -1.68 -16.77 13.35
C ASN A 251 -2.40 -18.13 13.45
N ILE A 252 -3.61 -18.26 12.91
CA ILE A 252 -4.36 -19.54 12.89
C ILE A 252 -3.66 -20.57 12.00
N VAL A 253 -3.29 -20.16 10.78
CA VAL A 253 -2.59 -21.02 9.81
C VAL A 253 -1.23 -21.47 10.33
N TYR A 254 -0.57 -20.68 11.18
CA TYR A 254 0.65 -21.07 11.88
C TYR A 254 0.37 -22.01 13.07
N ALA A 255 -0.60 -21.66 13.91
CA ALA A 255 -0.87 -22.37 15.17
C ALA A 255 -1.40 -23.80 14.98
N ILE A 256 -2.25 -24.03 13.97
CA ILE A 256 -2.85 -25.34 13.71
C ILE A 256 -1.76 -26.39 13.35
N PRO A 257 -0.88 -26.17 12.36
CA PRO A 257 0.23 -27.07 12.06
C PRO A 257 1.19 -27.26 13.24
N ILE A 258 1.47 -26.22 14.03
CA ILE A 258 2.28 -26.36 15.24
C ILE A 258 1.61 -27.32 16.25
N ALA A 259 0.32 -27.14 16.53
CA ALA A 259 -0.41 -28.04 17.42
C ALA A 259 -0.40 -29.49 16.92
N ILE A 260 -0.67 -29.69 15.62
CA ILE A 260 -0.68 -31.03 14.99
C ILE A 260 0.73 -31.63 15.01
N GLY A 261 1.76 -30.85 14.68
CA GLY A 261 3.14 -31.30 14.65
C GLY A 261 3.65 -31.69 16.04
N LEU A 262 3.38 -30.89 17.06
CA LEU A 262 3.72 -31.22 18.46
C LEU A 262 2.98 -32.47 18.94
N TRP A 263 1.70 -32.61 18.57
CA TRP A 263 0.91 -33.81 18.86
C TRP A 263 1.51 -35.05 18.18
N ALA A 264 1.90 -34.95 16.90
CA ALA A 264 2.54 -36.03 16.15
C ALA A 264 3.91 -36.42 16.73
N LEU A 265 4.65 -35.46 17.28
CA LEU A 265 5.91 -35.71 18.00
C LEU A 265 5.70 -36.29 19.41
N GLY A 266 4.46 -36.37 19.89
CA GLY A 266 4.13 -36.90 21.21
C GLY A 266 4.42 -35.95 22.37
N ILE A 267 4.49 -34.64 22.11
CA ILE A 267 4.68 -33.63 23.15
C ILE A 267 3.35 -33.41 23.88
N PRO A 268 3.32 -33.50 25.23
CA PRO A 268 2.09 -33.34 25.99
C PRO A 268 1.59 -31.89 25.89
N ASN A 269 0.27 -31.74 26.02
CA ASN A 269 -0.41 -30.44 25.90
C ASN A 269 -0.13 -29.74 24.56
N ALA A 270 -0.04 -30.48 23.45
CA ALA A 270 0.21 -29.90 22.13
C ALA A 270 -0.79 -28.78 21.75
N LEU A 271 -2.05 -28.92 22.16
CA LEU A 271 -3.09 -27.90 21.99
C LEU A 271 -2.75 -26.61 22.75
N LEU A 272 -2.25 -26.69 23.99
CA LEU A 272 -1.80 -25.52 24.75
C LEU A 272 -0.74 -24.75 23.99
N TRP A 273 0.24 -25.44 23.44
CA TRP A 273 1.35 -24.82 22.73
C TRP A 273 0.92 -24.19 21.41
N GLY A 274 0.01 -24.83 20.66
CA GLY A 274 -0.61 -24.22 19.48
C GLY A 274 -1.42 -22.97 19.82
N LEU A 275 -2.25 -23.02 20.86
CA LEU A 275 -3.02 -21.86 21.33
C LEU A 275 -2.11 -20.75 21.86
N LEU A 276 -1.04 -21.09 22.57
CA LEU A 276 -0.07 -20.11 23.05
C LEU A 276 0.70 -19.49 21.88
N ALA A 277 1.06 -20.27 20.86
CA ALA A 277 1.66 -19.76 19.62
C ALA A 277 0.71 -18.82 18.89
N LEU A 278 -0.59 -19.15 18.79
CA LEU A 278 -1.62 -18.29 18.22
C LEU A 278 -1.67 -16.92 18.93
N ALA A 279 -1.68 -16.92 20.26
CA ALA A 279 -1.76 -15.70 21.06
C ALA A 279 -0.45 -14.90 21.04
N LEU A 280 0.69 -15.57 21.20
CA LEU A 280 1.99 -14.92 21.26
C LEU A 280 2.38 -14.32 19.91
N ARG A 281 1.95 -14.87 18.77
CA ARG A 281 2.29 -14.34 17.44
C ARG A 281 1.67 -12.97 17.15
N PHE A 282 0.71 -12.49 17.97
CA PHE A 282 0.32 -11.07 17.95
C PHE A 282 1.45 -10.11 18.40
N VAL A 283 2.47 -10.63 19.09
CA VAL A 283 3.67 -9.87 19.49
C VAL A 283 4.75 -10.04 18.41
N PRO A 284 5.10 -8.97 17.65
CA PRO A 284 6.11 -9.06 16.60
C PRO A 284 7.47 -9.48 17.13
N TYR A 285 8.18 -10.33 16.39
CA TYR A 285 9.54 -10.87 16.66
C TYR A 285 9.71 -11.69 17.94
N ILE A 286 9.19 -11.21 19.07
CA ILE A 286 9.31 -11.86 20.38
C ILE A 286 8.32 -13.02 20.51
N GLY A 287 7.12 -12.88 19.95
CA GLY A 287 6.06 -13.88 20.02
C GLY A 287 6.48 -15.27 19.56
N PRO A 288 6.97 -15.43 18.32
CA PRO A 288 7.44 -16.71 17.80
C PRO A 288 8.58 -17.31 18.62
N ILE A 289 9.52 -16.49 19.11
CA ILE A 289 10.66 -16.97 19.92
C ILE A 289 10.16 -17.55 21.24
N ILE A 290 9.29 -16.84 21.98
CA ILE A 290 8.73 -17.34 23.24
C ILE A 290 7.86 -18.58 22.96
N GLY A 291 7.07 -18.53 21.89
CA GLY A 291 6.21 -19.63 21.45
C GLY A 291 6.98 -20.90 21.10
N MET A 292 8.20 -20.79 20.58
CA MET A 292 9.11 -21.91 20.31
C MET A 292 9.84 -22.38 21.57
N LEU A 293 10.33 -21.46 22.39
CA LEU A 293 11.22 -21.77 23.51
C LEU A 293 10.53 -22.64 24.56
N LEU A 294 9.26 -22.36 24.87
CA LEU A 294 8.53 -23.08 25.91
C LEU A 294 8.29 -24.56 25.54
N PRO A 295 7.73 -24.91 24.36
CA PRO A 295 7.65 -26.31 23.90
C PRO A 295 9.01 -26.98 23.74
N LEU A 296 10.03 -26.24 23.31
CA LEU A 296 11.39 -26.79 23.18
C LEU A 296 11.96 -27.20 24.54
N PHE A 297 11.74 -26.37 25.57
CA PHE A 297 12.10 -26.70 26.94
C PHE A 297 11.32 -27.91 27.46
N LEU A 298 10.03 -28.02 27.13
CA LEU A 298 9.25 -29.19 27.46
C LEU A 298 9.76 -30.46 26.75
N ALA A 299 10.10 -30.37 25.47
CA ALA A 299 10.70 -31.48 24.71
C ALA A 299 12.03 -31.94 25.34
N LEU A 300 12.81 -31.00 25.90
CA LEU A 300 14.00 -31.33 26.68
C LEU A 300 13.64 -32.15 27.93
N ALA A 301 12.52 -31.84 28.59
CA ALA A 301 12.11 -32.44 29.84
C ALA A 301 11.30 -33.75 29.70
N VAL A 302 10.67 -34.00 28.55
CA VAL A 302 9.78 -35.15 28.37
C VAL A 302 10.55 -36.40 27.93
N ALA A 303 11.51 -36.28 27.02
CA ALA A 303 12.25 -37.43 26.48
C ALA A 303 13.73 -37.41 26.91
N PRO A 304 14.34 -38.57 27.24
CA PRO A 304 15.75 -38.63 27.62
C PRO A 304 16.72 -38.33 26.45
N GLY A 305 16.29 -38.51 25.20
CA GLY A 305 17.11 -38.25 24.00
C GLY A 305 17.06 -36.81 23.48
N TRP A 306 17.99 -36.48 22.58
CA TRP A 306 18.06 -35.18 21.88
C TRP A 306 17.19 -35.10 20.61
N SER A 307 16.80 -36.26 20.06
CA SER A 307 16.02 -36.34 18.81
C SER A 307 14.71 -35.55 18.89
N LEU A 308 13.94 -35.72 19.97
CA LEU A 308 12.67 -35.00 20.16
C LEU A 308 12.88 -33.47 20.15
N VAL A 309 13.95 -32.99 20.78
CA VAL A 309 14.30 -31.56 20.85
C VAL A 309 14.64 -31.02 19.47
N LEU A 310 15.45 -31.76 18.70
CA LEU A 310 15.83 -31.38 17.35
C LEU A 310 14.64 -31.34 16.39
N TRP A 311 13.76 -32.35 16.45
CA TRP A 311 12.53 -32.36 15.63
C TRP A 311 11.54 -31.27 16.03
N THR A 312 11.46 -30.94 17.32
CA THR A 312 10.65 -29.81 17.80
C THR A 312 11.21 -28.48 17.29
N ALA A 313 12.52 -28.28 17.40
CA ALA A 313 13.18 -27.08 16.85
C ALA A 313 12.98 -27.00 15.33
N ALA A 314 13.17 -28.11 14.61
CA ALA A 314 12.97 -28.18 13.17
C ALA A 314 11.52 -27.84 12.79
N LEU A 315 10.52 -28.35 13.51
CA LEU A 315 9.11 -28.01 13.29
C LEU A 315 8.87 -26.50 13.35
N PHE A 316 9.31 -25.83 14.42
CA PHE A 316 9.13 -24.39 14.55
C PHE A 316 9.93 -23.59 13.52
N VAL A 317 11.17 -23.97 13.24
CA VAL A 317 12.01 -23.27 12.25
C VAL A 317 11.44 -23.40 10.84
N VAL A 318 11.04 -24.60 10.44
CA VAL A 318 10.43 -24.85 9.13
C VAL A 318 9.10 -24.09 9.02
N MET A 319 8.27 -24.14 10.05
CA MET A 319 7.01 -23.40 10.05
C MET A 319 7.24 -21.89 9.99
N GLU A 320 8.24 -21.36 10.71
CA GLU A 320 8.58 -19.93 10.64
C GLU A 320 9.09 -19.55 9.25
N LEU A 321 9.90 -20.40 8.60
CA LEU A 321 10.40 -20.16 7.25
C LEU A 321 9.26 -20.16 6.22
N ILE A 322 8.36 -21.14 6.30
CA ILE A 322 7.18 -21.21 5.42
C ILE A 322 6.27 -20.00 5.66
N THR A 323 6.03 -19.64 6.92
CA THR A 323 5.16 -18.50 7.21
C THR A 323 5.77 -17.20 6.77
N GLY A 324 7.03 -16.92 7.12
CA GLY A 324 7.69 -15.66 6.78
C GLY A 324 7.98 -15.47 5.29
N ASN A 325 8.27 -16.55 4.54
CA ASN A 325 8.65 -16.43 3.12
C ASN A 325 7.53 -16.80 2.13
N VAL A 326 6.48 -17.50 2.55
CA VAL A 326 5.41 -17.95 1.66
C VAL A 326 4.07 -17.37 2.09
N ILE A 327 3.64 -17.67 3.32
CA ILE A 327 2.28 -17.30 3.79
C ILE A 327 2.17 -15.79 3.94
N GLU A 328 3.13 -15.13 4.58
CA GLU A 328 3.08 -13.68 4.82
C GLU A 328 3.12 -12.87 3.52
N PRO A 329 4.03 -13.13 2.55
CA PRO A 329 4.00 -12.43 1.26
C PRO A 329 2.70 -12.68 0.49
N TRP A 330 2.21 -13.92 0.46
CA TRP A 330 0.97 -14.28 -0.24
C TRP A 330 -0.27 -13.61 0.38
N LEU A 331 -0.33 -13.51 1.71
CA LEU A 331 -1.50 -12.96 2.40
C LEU A 331 -1.46 -11.43 2.56
N TYR A 332 -0.27 -10.84 2.65
CA TYR A 332 -0.10 -9.40 2.84
C TYR A 332 0.05 -8.61 1.54
N GLY A 333 0.44 -9.24 0.41
CA GLY A 333 0.40 -8.71 -0.97
C GLY A 333 0.60 -7.20 -1.13
N SER A 334 1.80 -6.77 -1.54
CA SER A 334 2.35 -5.40 -1.43
C SER A 334 2.45 -4.93 0.03
N ARG A 335 3.60 -4.37 0.41
CA ARG A 335 3.98 -4.10 1.82
C ARG A 335 2.86 -3.34 2.55
N THR A 336 2.67 -3.60 3.85
CA THR A 336 1.62 -3.01 4.73
C THR A 336 1.61 -1.48 4.85
N GLY A 337 2.36 -0.77 4.00
CA GLY A 337 2.51 0.68 4.00
C GLY A 337 3.45 1.20 5.09
N LEU A 338 4.00 0.30 5.93
CA LEU A 338 4.94 0.64 6.99
C LEU A 338 6.37 0.20 6.64
N SER A 339 7.34 1.03 7.00
CA SER A 339 8.75 0.67 6.91
C SER A 339 9.09 -0.38 7.98
N PRO A 340 9.95 -1.39 7.71
CA PRO A 340 10.42 -2.33 8.73
C PRO A 340 11.04 -1.62 9.96
N LEU A 341 11.75 -0.51 9.72
CA LEU A 341 12.31 0.31 10.80
C LEU A 341 11.19 0.93 11.67
N ALA A 342 10.09 1.35 11.06
CA ALA A 342 8.94 1.91 11.76
C ALA A 342 8.34 0.90 12.75
N ILE A 343 8.23 -0.36 12.35
CA ILE A 343 7.70 -1.43 13.21
C ILE A 343 8.59 -1.62 14.45
N ILE A 344 9.91 -1.62 14.29
CA ILE A 344 10.86 -1.77 15.41
C ILE A 344 10.78 -0.57 16.35
N VAL A 345 10.83 0.66 15.80
CA VAL A 345 10.78 1.89 16.59
C VAL A 345 9.45 2.00 17.34
N ALA A 346 8.34 1.69 16.67
CA ALA A 346 7.03 1.62 17.28
C ALA A 346 7.00 0.60 18.43
N ALA A 347 7.51 -0.62 18.20
CA ALA A 347 7.53 -1.65 19.23
C ALA A 347 8.26 -1.18 20.49
N ILE A 348 9.40 -0.52 20.35
CA ILE A 348 10.16 0.04 21.48
C ILE A 348 9.35 1.16 22.17
N PHE A 349 8.82 2.11 21.40
CA PHE A 349 8.07 3.26 21.91
C PHE A 349 6.81 2.84 22.68
N TRP A 350 5.98 1.98 22.09
CA TRP A 350 4.72 1.55 22.70
C TRP A 350 4.95 0.62 23.89
N THR A 351 6.00 -0.22 23.86
CA THR A 351 6.40 -1.03 25.03
C THR A 351 6.81 -0.14 26.19
N TRP A 352 7.58 0.92 25.94
CA TRP A 352 7.95 1.87 26.98
C TRP A 352 6.72 2.63 27.53
N LEU A 353 5.77 2.98 26.68
CA LEU A 353 4.59 3.74 27.06
C LEU A 353 3.60 2.93 27.92
N TRP A 354 3.24 1.73 27.46
CA TRP A 354 2.14 0.93 28.01
C TRP A 354 2.52 -0.52 28.37
N GLY A 355 3.81 -0.88 28.33
CA GLY A 355 4.29 -2.21 28.70
C GLY A 355 3.93 -3.30 27.66
N PRO A 356 3.71 -4.55 28.10
CA PRO A 356 3.41 -5.66 27.20
C PRO A 356 2.16 -5.45 26.34
N LEU A 357 1.15 -4.77 26.89
CA LEU A 357 -0.06 -4.42 26.14
C LEU A 357 0.24 -3.40 25.04
N GLY A 358 1.11 -2.42 25.30
CA GLY A 358 1.58 -1.49 24.28
C GLY A 358 2.30 -2.19 23.13
N LEU A 359 3.13 -3.20 23.43
CA LEU A 359 3.81 -3.98 22.42
C LEU A 359 2.84 -4.70 21.47
N ILE A 360 1.78 -5.31 22.01
CA ILE A 360 0.74 -5.99 21.21
C ILE A 360 0.00 -5.00 20.31
N LEU A 361 -0.28 -3.79 20.82
CA LEU A 361 -1.01 -2.76 20.08
C LEU A 361 -0.12 -1.90 19.18
N SER A 362 1.20 -2.11 19.22
CA SER A 362 2.20 -1.27 18.57
C SER A 362 1.95 -1.11 17.07
N THR A 363 1.90 -2.22 16.34
CA THR A 363 1.71 -2.22 14.89
C THR A 363 0.38 -1.56 14.48
N PRO A 364 -0.79 -2.00 15.00
CA PRO A 364 -2.06 -1.42 14.55
C PRO A 364 -2.24 0.06 14.95
N LEU A 365 -1.73 0.50 16.12
CA LEU A 365 -1.75 1.91 16.48
C LEU A 365 -0.84 2.76 15.60
N THR A 366 0.32 2.21 15.21
CA THR A 366 1.24 2.91 14.30
C THR A 366 0.66 3.04 12.91
N VAL A 367 -0.05 2.02 12.41
CA VAL A 367 -0.82 2.13 11.16
C VAL A 367 -1.86 3.26 11.27
N CYS A 368 -2.62 3.33 12.37
CA CYS A 368 -3.58 4.44 12.58
C CYS A 368 -2.88 5.82 12.51
N LEU A 369 -1.72 5.96 13.15
CA LEU A 369 -0.95 7.20 13.16
C LEU A 369 -0.43 7.58 11.78
N VAL A 370 0.08 6.62 11.01
CA VAL A 370 0.57 6.83 9.64
C VAL A 370 -0.56 7.23 8.69
N VAL A 371 -1.70 6.54 8.75
CA VAL A 371 -2.84 6.87 7.89
C VAL A 371 -3.42 8.25 8.22
N LEU A 372 -3.41 8.62 9.51
CA LEU A 372 -3.76 9.99 9.91
C LEU A 372 -2.77 11.01 9.33
N GLY A 373 -1.48 10.68 9.28
CA GLY A 373 -0.45 11.51 8.67
C GLY A 373 -0.67 11.79 7.18
N ARG A 374 -1.14 10.81 6.43
CA ARG A 374 -1.42 10.94 4.98
C ARG A 374 -2.50 11.95 4.63
N HIS A 375 -3.50 12.07 5.49
CA HIS A 375 -4.69 12.85 5.20
C HIS A 375 -4.77 14.16 6.00
N VAL A 376 -3.98 14.28 7.08
CA VAL A 376 -3.94 15.48 7.93
C VAL A 376 -2.58 16.15 7.77
N PRO A 377 -2.50 17.34 7.13
CA PRO A 377 -1.22 18.01 6.85
C PRO A 377 -0.34 18.27 8.08
N GLN A 378 -0.96 18.44 9.26
CA GLN A 378 -0.20 18.65 10.51
C GLN A 378 0.56 17.39 10.99
N PHE A 379 0.12 16.21 10.52
CA PHE A 379 0.68 14.91 10.89
C PHE A 379 1.44 14.24 9.75
N GLU A 380 1.63 14.92 8.61
CA GLU A 380 2.35 14.41 7.43
C GLU A 380 3.73 13.82 7.76
N PHE A 381 4.41 14.40 8.76
CA PHE A 381 5.69 13.88 9.26
C PHE A 381 5.63 12.42 9.73
N LEU A 382 4.47 11.92 10.18
CA LEU A 382 4.29 10.53 10.60
C LEU A 382 4.31 9.59 9.39
N ASP A 383 3.71 9.99 8.27
CA ASP A 383 3.75 9.21 7.04
C ASP A 383 5.15 9.23 6.42
N VAL A 384 5.83 10.38 6.42
CA VAL A 384 7.22 10.47 5.94
C VAL A 384 8.17 9.63 6.80
N LEU A 385 7.98 9.61 8.13
CA LEU A 385 8.87 8.91 9.06
C LEU A 385 8.64 7.40 9.10
N PHE A 386 7.39 6.96 8.97
CA PHE A 386 6.99 5.57 9.21
C PHE A 386 6.37 4.86 7.99
N GLY A 387 6.00 5.61 6.95
CA GLY A 387 5.41 5.11 5.72
C GLY A 387 6.42 4.42 4.80
N ASN A 388 5.89 3.65 3.85
CA ASN A 388 6.64 2.89 2.85
C ASN A 388 5.91 2.89 1.48
N GLU A 389 4.89 3.73 1.33
CA GLU A 389 4.31 4.00 0.01
C GLU A 389 5.31 4.87 -0.77
N PRO A 390 5.53 4.60 -2.07
CA PRO A 390 6.33 5.48 -2.89
C PRO A 390 5.72 6.88 -2.79
N VAL A 391 6.55 7.87 -2.49
CA VAL A 391 6.12 9.26 -2.22
C VAL A 391 5.36 9.88 -3.41
N LEU A 392 5.43 9.25 -4.60
CA LEU A 392 4.82 9.70 -5.84
C LEU A 392 4.11 8.54 -6.56
N GLU A 393 2.98 8.83 -7.19
CA GLU A 393 2.29 7.93 -8.11
C GLU A 393 3.20 7.56 -9.30
N PRO A 394 3.02 6.38 -9.94
CA PRO A 394 3.93 5.88 -10.98
C PRO A 394 4.22 6.88 -12.10
N HIS A 395 3.19 7.56 -12.61
CA HIS A 395 3.34 8.55 -13.68
C HIS A 395 4.07 9.82 -13.22
N ALA A 396 3.87 10.26 -11.96
CA ALA A 396 4.58 11.39 -11.39
C ALA A 396 6.07 11.07 -11.16
N ARG A 397 6.37 9.83 -10.75
CA ARG A 397 7.74 9.33 -10.61
C ARG A 397 8.44 9.24 -11.98
N LEU A 398 7.75 8.72 -12.99
CA LEU A 398 8.26 8.68 -14.36
C LEU A 398 8.54 10.11 -14.87
N TYR A 399 7.59 11.03 -14.71
CA TYR A 399 7.78 12.43 -15.07
C TYR A 399 9.00 13.06 -14.38
N GLN A 400 9.19 12.82 -13.07
CA GLN A 400 10.34 13.33 -12.33
C GLN A 400 11.68 12.86 -12.93
N ARG A 401 11.77 11.60 -13.37
CA ARG A 401 12.98 11.05 -13.99
C ARG A 401 13.25 11.60 -15.38
N LEU A 402 12.19 11.71 -16.19
CA LEU A 402 12.27 12.39 -17.48
C LEU A 402 12.73 13.85 -17.31
N LEU A 403 12.27 14.52 -16.24
CA LEU A 403 12.68 15.88 -15.89
C LEU A 403 14.14 15.94 -15.40
N ALA A 404 14.58 14.92 -14.66
CA ALA A 404 15.97 14.79 -14.21
C ALA A 404 16.93 14.49 -15.37
N GLY A 405 16.42 14.01 -16.51
CA GLY A 405 17.22 13.60 -17.65
C GLY A 405 17.88 12.23 -17.46
N ASP A 406 17.24 11.36 -16.68
CA ASP A 406 17.72 10.01 -16.39
C ASP A 406 16.82 8.97 -17.08
N PRO A 407 17.03 8.70 -18.37
CA PRO A 407 16.21 7.73 -19.10
C PRO A 407 16.52 6.29 -18.71
N GLU A 408 17.72 5.99 -18.21
CA GLU A 408 18.09 4.62 -17.78
C GLU A 408 17.25 4.21 -16.56
N GLU A 409 17.20 5.05 -15.52
CA GLU A 409 16.35 4.76 -14.35
C GLU A 409 14.85 4.77 -14.72
N ALA A 410 14.45 5.56 -15.71
CA ALA A 410 13.07 5.52 -16.21
C ALA A 410 12.75 4.18 -16.90
N THR A 411 13.70 3.63 -17.65
CA THR A 411 13.59 2.33 -18.33
C THR A 411 13.53 1.19 -17.34
N ASP A 412 14.45 1.11 -16.37
CA ASP A 412 14.48 0.01 -15.38
C ASP A 412 13.11 -0.16 -14.68
N HIS A 413 12.47 0.96 -14.36
CA HIS A 413 11.15 0.95 -13.73
C HIS A 413 10.00 0.69 -14.68
N ALA A 414 10.15 1.01 -15.96
CA ALA A 414 9.17 0.63 -16.96
C ALA A 414 9.22 -0.89 -17.18
N GLU A 415 10.41 -1.48 -17.32
CA GLU A 415 10.62 -2.93 -17.45
C GLU A 415 10.05 -3.69 -16.24
N GLU A 416 10.31 -3.23 -15.01
CA GLU A 416 9.72 -3.81 -13.78
C GLU A 416 8.17 -3.83 -13.82
N MET A 417 7.55 -2.81 -14.43
CA MET A 417 6.08 -2.77 -14.59
C MET A 417 5.59 -3.66 -15.73
N LEU A 418 6.39 -3.84 -16.77
CA LEU A 418 6.07 -4.70 -17.92
C LEU A 418 6.16 -6.20 -17.57
N GLU A 419 6.81 -6.57 -16.46
CA GLU A 419 6.76 -7.95 -15.92
C GLU A 419 5.33 -8.40 -15.58
N GLU A 420 4.44 -7.46 -15.23
CA GLU A 420 3.06 -7.76 -14.80
C GLU A 420 1.99 -7.22 -15.77
N LYS A 421 2.36 -6.37 -16.74
CA LYS A 421 1.41 -5.60 -17.56
C LYS A 421 1.86 -5.46 -19.00
N TYR A 422 0.90 -5.43 -19.91
CA TYR A 422 1.16 -5.16 -21.33
C TYR A 422 1.66 -3.73 -21.59
N LEU A 423 2.45 -3.57 -22.65
CA LEU A 423 3.03 -2.29 -23.06
C LEU A 423 1.98 -1.19 -23.26
N VAL A 424 0.83 -1.56 -23.85
CA VAL A 424 -0.30 -0.63 -24.04
C VAL A 424 -0.84 -0.09 -22.71
N GLU A 425 -0.91 -0.92 -21.67
CA GLU A 425 -1.41 -0.52 -20.35
C GLU A 425 -0.41 0.41 -19.65
N PHE A 426 0.89 0.09 -19.73
CA PHE A 426 1.94 0.95 -19.21
C PHE A 426 1.88 2.34 -19.86
N TYR A 427 1.79 2.41 -21.19
CA TYR A 427 1.72 3.69 -21.87
C TYR A 427 0.44 4.48 -21.57
N ASP A 428 -0.73 3.83 -21.54
CA ASP A 428 -2.00 4.48 -21.27
C ASP A 428 -2.11 5.00 -19.82
N LYS A 429 -1.71 4.18 -18.84
CA LYS A 429 -1.90 4.49 -17.41
C LYS A 429 -0.71 5.21 -16.77
N VAL A 430 0.48 5.18 -17.37
CA VAL A 430 1.70 5.73 -16.75
C VAL A 430 2.39 6.76 -17.65
N ALA A 431 2.82 6.37 -18.84
CA ALA A 431 3.69 7.22 -19.66
C ALA A 431 2.98 8.44 -20.25
N ILE A 432 1.78 8.26 -20.82
CA ILE A 432 0.98 9.38 -21.34
C ILE A 432 0.58 10.36 -20.21
N PRO A 433 0.08 9.91 -19.04
CA PRO A 433 -0.14 10.79 -17.90
C PRO A 433 1.12 11.53 -17.43
N ALA A 434 2.30 10.90 -17.48
CA ALA A 434 3.57 11.57 -17.16
C ALA A 434 3.88 12.71 -18.13
N LEU A 435 3.64 12.51 -19.44
CA LEU A 435 3.80 13.57 -20.45
C LEU A 435 2.76 14.69 -20.30
N LEU A 436 1.53 14.36 -19.88
CA LEU A 436 0.49 15.34 -19.58
C LEU A 436 0.86 16.27 -18.41
N LEU A 437 1.55 15.75 -17.38
CA LEU A 437 2.12 16.59 -16.32
C LEU A 437 3.12 17.60 -16.89
N GLY A 438 4.02 17.15 -17.78
CA GLY A 438 4.98 18.03 -18.46
C GLY A 438 4.31 19.10 -19.33
N GLU A 439 3.25 18.73 -20.06
CA GLU A 439 2.47 19.68 -20.86
C GLU A 439 1.72 20.70 -19.98
N HIS A 440 1.22 20.28 -18.81
CA HIS A 440 0.61 21.19 -17.84
C HIS A 440 1.64 22.19 -17.28
N ASP A 441 2.83 21.73 -16.89
CA ASP A 441 3.92 22.60 -16.43
C ASP A 441 4.38 23.60 -17.50
N ARG A 442 4.39 23.16 -18.77
CA ARG A 442 4.63 24.03 -19.92
C ARG A 442 3.55 25.10 -20.06
N MET A 443 2.27 24.72 -19.94
CA MET A 443 1.14 25.64 -20.06
C MET A 443 1.10 26.67 -18.92
N ARG A 444 1.56 26.30 -17.72
CA ARG A 444 1.73 27.22 -16.58
C ARG A 444 2.93 28.16 -16.71
N GLY A 445 3.79 27.94 -17.70
CA GLY A 445 5.01 28.72 -17.92
C GLY A 445 6.14 28.39 -16.92
N VAL A 446 6.05 27.25 -16.23
CA VAL A 446 7.07 26.79 -15.26
C VAL A 446 8.20 26.04 -15.97
N MET A 447 7.90 25.35 -17.06
CA MET A 447 8.86 24.58 -17.85
C MET A 447 9.49 25.41 -18.99
N GLY A 448 10.81 25.62 -18.92
CA GLY A 448 11.58 26.27 -19.98
C GLY A 448 11.78 25.39 -21.22
N ASP A 449 12.20 25.99 -22.34
CA ASP A 449 12.37 25.26 -23.62
C ASP A 449 13.46 24.18 -23.57
N LEU A 450 14.57 24.41 -22.85
CA LEU A 450 15.61 23.41 -22.64
C LEU A 450 15.09 22.19 -21.87
N GLN A 451 14.37 22.44 -20.77
CA GLN A 451 13.82 21.41 -19.92
C GLN A 451 12.76 20.58 -20.67
N ARG A 452 11.93 21.23 -21.49
CA ARG A 452 10.96 20.54 -22.36
C ARG A 452 11.64 19.60 -23.36
N ARG A 453 12.70 20.06 -24.01
CA ARG A 453 13.48 19.23 -24.95
C ARG A 453 14.17 18.07 -24.25
N GLN A 454 14.65 18.29 -23.03
CA GLN A 454 15.25 17.24 -22.21
C GLN A 454 14.22 16.17 -21.86
N VAL A 455 13.03 16.55 -21.36
CA VAL A 455 11.94 15.62 -21.06
C VAL A 455 11.54 14.83 -22.29
N ALA A 456 11.35 15.50 -23.44
CA ALA A 456 11.01 14.84 -24.70
C ALA A 456 12.11 13.87 -25.16
N ALA A 457 13.38 14.26 -25.07
CA ALA A 457 14.51 13.41 -25.44
C ALA A 457 14.61 12.18 -24.52
N SER A 458 14.47 12.35 -23.21
CA SER A 458 14.44 11.24 -22.25
C SER A 458 13.25 10.30 -22.50
N ALA A 459 12.08 10.84 -22.86
CA ALA A 459 10.90 10.03 -23.18
C ALA A 459 11.08 9.23 -24.48
N LEU A 460 11.71 9.82 -25.50
CA LEU A 460 12.05 9.10 -26.73
C LEU A 460 13.11 8.02 -26.50
N MET A 461 14.11 8.28 -25.64
CA MET A 461 15.09 7.28 -25.22
C MET A 461 14.43 6.13 -24.44
N LEU A 462 13.48 6.43 -23.55
CA LEU A 462 12.68 5.40 -22.87
C LEU A 462 11.98 4.49 -23.87
N VAL A 463 11.26 5.05 -24.85
CA VAL A 463 10.58 4.28 -25.91
C VAL A 463 11.58 3.43 -26.70
N ALA A 464 12.74 3.99 -27.03
CA ALA A 464 13.78 3.26 -27.76
C ALA A 464 14.40 2.12 -26.94
N ASN A 465 14.55 2.29 -25.63
CA ASN A 465 15.08 1.24 -24.75
C ASN A 465 14.05 0.11 -24.54
N LEU A 466 12.76 0.42 -24.55
CA LEU A 466 11.68 -0.56 -24.42
C LEU A 466 11.40 -1.36 -25.71
N ASP A 467 12.20 -1.15 -26.77
CA ASP A 467 12.00 -1.84 -28.05
C ASP A 467 12.20 -3.36 -27.94
N ASP A 468 13.18 -3.80 -27.15
CA ASP A 468 13.43 -5.22 -26.92
C ASP A 468 12.22 -5.88 -26.20
N SER A 469 11.70 -5.24 -25.14
CA SER A 469 10.49 -5.71 -24.44
C SER A 469 9.26 -5.72 -25.34
N ALA A 470 9.11 -4.73 -26.22
CA ALA A 470 8.02 -4.67 -27.18
C ALA A 470 8.10 -5.81 -28.21
N GLN A 471 9.29 -6.16 -28.68
CA GLN A 471 9.49 -7.28 -29.60
C GLN A 471 9.24 -8.64 -28.94
N GLU A 472 9.58 -8.78 -27.66
CA GLU A 472 9.25 -9.97 -26.86
C GLU A 472 7.73 -10.16 -26.76
N GLU A 473 6.98 -9.10 -26.40
CA GLU A 473 5.51 -9.12 -26.33
C GLU A 473 4.87 -9.50 -27.68
N ALA A 474 5.33 -8.92 -28.79
CA ALA A 474 4.83 -9.24 -30.13
C ALA A 474 5.07 -10.73 -30.50
N GLY A 475 6.17 -11.33 -30.04
CA GLY A 475 6.47 -12.75 -30.30
C GLY A 475 5.62 -13.72 -29.48
N GLU A 476 5.07 -13.29 -28.35
CA GLU A 476 4.16 -14.08 -27.52
C GLU A 476 2.76 -14.18 -28.13
N GLU A 477 2.27 -13.11 -28.77
CA GLU A 477 0.98 -13.09 -29.50
C GLU A 477 0.97 -14.03 -30.72
N GLU A 478 2.12 -14.24 -31.39
CA GLU A 478 2.24 -15.17 -32.53
C GLU A 478 2.29 -16.65 -32.13
N SER A 479 2.48 -16.97 -30.84
CA SER A 479 2.62 -18.35 -30.37
C SER A 479 1.25 -19.02 -30.08
N PRO A 480 0.94 -20.18 -30.68
CA PRO A 480 -0.37 -20.84 -30.54
C PRO A 480 -0.67 -21.41 -29.14
N VAL A 481 0.21 -21.18 -28.16
CA VAL A 481 0.10 -21.69 -26.78
C VAL A 481 -0.58 -20.66 -25.85
N ALA A 482 -0.57 -19.37 -26.19
CA ALA A 482 -1.18 -18.32 -25.37
C ALA A 482 -2.73 -18.34 -25.41
N ALA A 483 -3.33 -18.85 -26.50
CA ALA A 483 -4.78 -18.94 -26.67
C ALA A 483 -5.48 -19.93 -25.71
N GLU A 484 -4.75 -20.80 -25.02
CA GLU A 484 -5.32 -21.75 -24.03
C GLU A 484 -5.13 -21.32 -22.57
N ALA A 485 -4.40 -20.23 -22.29
CA ALA A 485 -4.05 -19.81 -20.93
C ALA A 485 -4.93 -18.70 -20.33
N SER A 486 -5.85 -18.11 -21.12
CA SER A 486 -6.71 -17.00 -20.68
C SER A 486 -8.06 -17.43 -20.06
N ASP A 487 -8.29 -18.73 -19.79
CA ASP A 487 -9.53 -19.22 -19.17
C ASP A 487 -9.49 -19.29 -17.61
N ASP A 488 -8.47 -18.73 -16.96
CA ASP A 488 -8.48 -18.58 -15.50
C ASP A 488 -9.32 -17.35 -15.11
N GLY A 489 -10.63 -17.61 -14.97
CA GLY A 489 -11.63 -16.62 -14.56
C GLY A 489 -11.35 -16.00 -13.19
N ASP A 490 -10.67 -14.85 -13.17
CA ASP A 490 -10.81 -13.86 -12.12
C ASP A 490 -11.98 -12.91 -12.45
N PRO A 491 -13.11 -12.92 -11.71
CA PRO A 491 -14.27 -12.10 -12.00
C PRO A 491 -14.11 -10.64 -11.53
N GLY A 492 -12.90 -10.08 -11.61
CA GLY A 492 -12.53 -8.76 -11.09
C GLY A 492 -11.72 -7.85 -12.01
N GLY A 493 -11.24 -8.32 -13.17
CA GLY A 493 -10.52 -7.49 -14.13
C GLY A 493 -11.46 -6.60 -14.94
N GLU A 494 -11.23 -5.28 -14.93
CA GLU A 494 -11.94 -4.32 -15.77
C GLU A 494 -11.60 -4.59 -17.26
N ASP A 495 -12.59 -5.03 -18.04
CA ASP A 495 -12.64 -5.09 -19.52
C ASP A 495 -11.27 -5.17 -20.23
N GLU A 496 -10.65 -6.36 -20.29
CA GLU A 496 -9.59 -6.65 -21.26
C GLU A 496 -10.17 -6.51 -22.67
N THR A 497 -10.00 -5.32 -23.25
CA THR A 497 -10.46 -5.05 -24.61
C THR A 497 -9.41 -5.60 -25.56
N GLU A 498 -9.67 -6.75 -26.19
CA GLU A 498 -8.82 -7.30 -27.25
C GLU A 498 -8.56 -6.24 -28.33
N LEU A 499 -7.29 -5.97 -28.61
CA LEU A 499 -6.86 -5.04 -29.64
C LEU A 499 -6.91 -5.71 -31.02
N PRO A 500 -7.20 -4.95 -32.09
CA PRO A 500 -7.28 -5.49 -33.45
C PRO A 500 -5.89 -5.73 -34.04
N ASP A 501 -5.75 -6.83 -34.79
CA ASP A 501 -4.56 -7.13 -35.59
C ASP A 501 -4.35 -6.06 -36.69
N GLY A 502 -3.14 -5.50 -36.72
CA GLY A 502 -2.69 -4.47 -37.65
C GLY A 502 -1.93 -4.99 -38.86
N THR A 503 -1.82 -6.31 -39.06
CA THR A 503 -1.16 -6.92 -40.21
C THR A 503 -1.67 -6.32 -41.54
N ASP A 504 -0.75 -6.06 -42.47
CA ASP A 504 -1.00 -5.38 -43.75
C ASP A 504 -1.48 -3.91 -43.69
N MET A 505 -1.55 -3.30 -42.50
CA MET A 505 -1.89 -1.89 -42.35
C MET A 505 -0.65 -1.01 -42.27
N SER A 506 -0.67 0.12 -42.98
CA SER A 506 0.39 1.11 -42.94
C SER A 506 -0.06 2.38 -42.21
N VAL A 507 0.61 2.72 -41.10
CA VAL A 507 0.24 3.85 -40.23
C VAL A 507 1.39 4.85 -40.13
N LEU A 508 1.08 6.15 -40.22
CA LEU A 508 2.02 7.23 -39.89
C LEU A 508 1.59 7.87 -38.58
N CYS A 509 2.42 7.77 -37.54
CA CYS A 509 2.21 8.42 -36.26
C CYS A 509 3.00 9.73 -36.20
N ALA A 510 2.33 10.82 -35.82
CA ALA A 510 2.97 12.13 -35.73
C ALA A 510 2.57 12.95 -34.52
N GLY A 511 3.52 13.70 -33.97
CA GLY A 511 3.25 14.73 -32.97
C GLY A 511 2.57 15.96 -33.59
N GLY A 512 1.62 16.54 -32.88
CA GLY A 512 0.75 17.57 -33.42
C GLY A 512 1.28 19.00 -33.29
N ARG A 513 1.99 19.32 -32.20
CA ARG A 513 2.34 20.71 -31.87
C ARG A 513 3.73 20.90 -31.27
N GLY A 514 4.25 19.96 -30.49
CA GLY A 514 5.55 20.13 -29.83
C GLY A 514 6.28 18.83 -29.54
N GLU A 515 7.47 18.95 -28.94
CA GLU A 515 8.40 17.82 -28.74
C GLU A 515 7.81 16.72 -27.83
N LEU A 516 6.95 17.07 -26.86
CA LEU A 516 6.27 16.08 -26.01
C LEU A 516 5.21 15.29 -26.79
N ASP A 517 4.56 15.91 -27.79
CA ASP A 517 3.60 15.20 -28.65
C ASP A 517 4.32 14.17 -29.53
N ASP A 518 5.57 14.44 -29.93
CA ASP A 518 6.40 13.49 -30.69
C ASP A 518 6.71 12.24 -29.87
N ALA A 519 7.03 12.40 -28.58
CA ALA A 519 7.24 11.28 -27.68
C ALA A 519 5.96 10.43 -27.51
N ALA A 520 4.80 11.07 -27.32
CA ALA A 520 3.52 10.38 -27.25
C ALA A 520 3.17 9.66 -28.57
N ALA A 521 3.49 10.25 -29.72
CA ALA A 521 3.32 9.62 -31.02
C ALA A 521 4.27 8.43 -31.22
N ALA A 522 5.48 8.48 -30.68
CA ALA A 522 6.42 7.35 -30.70
C ALA A 522 5.93 6.17 -29.83
N MET A 523 5.33 6.44 -28.67
CA MET A 523 4.69 5.42 -27.83
C MET A 523 3.54 4.72 -28.57
N LEU A 524 2.64 5.50 -29.20
CA LEU A 524 1.56 4.95 -30.02
C LEU A 524 2.11 4.11 -31.18
N ALA A 525 3.18 4.59 -31.82
CA ALA A 525 3.78 3.89 -32.93
C ALA A 525 4.34 2.52 -32.52
N GLN A 526 4.99 2.42 -31.36
CA GLN A 526 5.49 1.15 -30.85
C GLN A 526 4.36 0.18 -30.51
N VAL A 527 3.26 0.64 -29.90
CA VAL A 527 2.08 -0.22 -29.65
C VAL A 527 1.49 -0.75 -30.97
N LEU A 528 1.41 0.09 -32.01
CA LEU A 528 0.93 -0.35 -33.32
C LEU A 528 1.90 -1.32 -34.01
N GLU A 529 3.21 -1.17 -33.80
CA GLU A 529 4.25 -2.11 -34.26
C GLU A 529 4.10 -3.47 -33.59
N VAL A 530 3.84 -3.51 -32.27
CA VAL A 530 3.55 -4.75 -31.51
C VAL A 530 2.32 -5.46 -32.09
N GLN A 531 1.28 -4.72 -32.45
CA GLN A 531 0.06 -5.26 -33.06
C GLN A 531 0.21 -5.61 -34.57
N GLY A 532 1.44 -5.64 -35.11
CA GLY A 532 1.72 -6.11 -36.48
C GLY A 532 1.61 -5.06 -37.60
N ALA A 533 1.31 -3.80 -37.28
CA ALA A 533 1.22 -2.75 -38.30
C ALA A 533 2.58 -2.25 -38.79
N THR A 534 2.68 -1.88 -40.07
CA THR A 534 3.86 -1.18 -40.59
C THR A 534 3.79 0.31 -40.24
N VAL A 535 4.57 0.75 -39.26
CA VAL A 535 4.48 2.12 -38.76
C VAL A 535 5.64 3.00 -39.23
N SER A 536 5.31 4.23 -39.60
CA SER A 536 6.26 5.31 -39.87
C SER A 536 6.07 6.43 -38.85
N LYS A 537 7.16 7.08 -38.43
CA LYS A 537 7.17 8.10 -37.37
C LYS A 537 7.53 9.46 -37.98
N ALA A 538 6.80 10.52 -37.62
CA ALA A 538 7.09 11.89 -38.05
C ALA A 538 6.98 12.88 -36.88
N GLY A 539 7.83 13.92 -36.88
CA GLY A 539 7.81 14.93 -35.82
C GLY A 539 6.79 16.04 -36.08
N PHE A 540 6.51 16.85 -35.06
CA PHE A 540 5.63 18.02 -35.19
C PHE A 540 6.16 19.03 -36.22
N ALA A 541 7.49 19.09 -36.40
CA ALA A 541 8.14 19.92 -37.42
C ALA A 541 7.81 19.46 -38.86
N ASP A 542 7.54 18.16 -39.05
CA ASP A 542 7.14 17.60 -40.34
C ASP A 542 5.66 17.88 -40.64
N MET A 543 4.86 18.14 -39.61
CA MET A 543 3.46 18.56 -39.71
C MET A 543 3.31 20.06 -40.07
N GLU A 544 4.41 20.78 -40.26
CA GLU A 544 4.38 22.15 -40.74
C GLU A 544 3.90 22.26 -42.21
N PRO A 545 3.29 23.39 -42.61
CA PRO A 545 2.72 23.57 -43.95
C PRO A 545 3.67 23.29 -45.11
N ALA A 546 4.96 23.62 -44.93
CA ALA A 546 5.99 23.42 -45.94
C ALA A 546 6.49 21.96 -45.98
N SER A 547 6.53 21.29 -44.83
CA SER A 547 7.10 19.95 -44.67
C SER A 547 6.15 18.82 -45.05
N ILE A 548 4.84 18.98 -44.85
CA ILE A 548 3.85 17.93 -45.13
C ILE A 548 3.91 17.40 -46.57
N ARG A 549 4.31 18.25 -47.53
CA ARG A 549 4.44 17.84 -48.94
C ARG A 549 5.62 16.90 -49.20
N ARG A 550 6.56 16.81 -48.26
CA ARG A 550 7.74 15.93 -48.34
C ARG A 550 7.50 14.57 -47.70
N LEU A 551 6.38 14.37 -47.02
CA LEU A 551 6.01 13.09 -46.44
C LEU A 551 5.59 12.10 -47.54
N GLU A 552 6.05 10.86 -47.43
CA GLU A 552 5.71 9.76 -48.34
C GLU A 552 4.32 9.19 -48.00
N LEU A 553 3.27 9.96 -48.28
CA LEU A 553 1.88 9.59 -47.95
C LEU A 553 1.28 8.55 -48.92
N GLU A 554 1.98 8.20 -50.00
CA GLU A 554 1.46 7.27 -51.01
C GLU A 554 1.30 5.86 -50.46
N THR A 555 2.27 5.41 -49.67
CA THR A 555 2.35 4.08 -49.05
C THR A 555 1.64 3.98 -47.70
N VAL A 556 1.04 5.06 -47.20
CA VAL A 556 0.39 5.12 -45.88
C VAL A 556 -1.14 5.11 -46.02
N ASP A 557 -1.83 4.25 -45.28
CA ASP A 557 -3.29 4.13 -45.26
C ASP A 557 -3.93 5.07 -44.23
N THR A 558 -3.34 5.13 -43.04
CA THR A 558 -3.84 5.92 -41.91
C THR A 558 -2.75 6.85 -41.35
N VAL A 559 -3.07 8.14 -41.17
CA VAL A 559 -2.23 9.07 -40.41
C VAL A 559 -2.89 9.36 -39.07
N VAL A 560 -2.16 9.20 -37.98
CA VAL A 560 -2.61 9.53 -36.63
C VAL A 560 -1.78 10.69 -36.10
N VAL A 561 -2.45 11.77 -35.70
CA VAL A 561 -1.78 12.94 -35.11
C VAL A 561 -2.21 13.14 -33.67
N GLY A 562 -1.24 13.07 -32.76
CA GLY A 562 -1.44 13.18 -31.31
C GLY A 562 -1.24 14.59 -30.77
N PHE A 563 -2.03 14.93 -29.75
CA PHE A 563 -1.97 16.20 -29.02
C PHE A 563 -2.12 15.95 -27.52
N LEU A 564 -1.14 16.33 -26.72
CA LEU A 564 -1.25 16.36 -25.26
C LEU A 564 -2.12 17.52 -24.75
N ASN A 565 -2.59 18.39 -25.65
CA ASN A 565 -3.31 19.60 -25.31
C ASN A 565 -4.65 19.73 -26.05
N ARG A 566 -5.75 19.70 -25.29
CA ARG A 566 -7.14 19.84 -25.78
C ARG A 566 -7.42 21.18 -26.46
N ASP A 567 -6.65 22.25 -26.22
CA ASP A 567 -6.85 23.56 -26.89
C ASP A 567 -6.44 23.53 -28.38
N SER A 568 -5.79 22.45 -28.84
CA SER A 568 -5.25 22.35 -30.19
C SER A 568 -6.28 21.96 -31.27
N VAL A 569 -7.58 21.89 -30.94
CA VAL A 569 -8.68 21.55 -31.86
C VAL A 569 -8.66 22.33 -33.17
N LYS A 570 -8.40 23.64 -33.12
CA LYS A 570 -8.33 24.48 -34.33
C LYS A 570 -7.17 24.06 -35.23
N HIS A 571 -6.01 23.81 -34.64
CA HIS A 571 -4.80 23.40 -35.34
C HIS A 571 -4.96 22.02 -35.96
N ALA A 572 -5.45 21.06 -35.18
CA ALA A 572 -5.78 19.72 -35.65
C ALA A 572 -6.74 19.75 -36.86
N ARG A 573 -7.77 20.62 -36.85
CA ARG A 573 -8.68 20.80 -37.99
C ARG A 573 -7.95 21.27 -39.26
N PHE A 574 -6.94 22.13 -39.13
CA PHE A 574 -6.15 22.57 -40.27
C PHE A 574 -5.23 21.46 -40.79
N LEU A 575 -4.66 20.63 -39.91
CA LEU A 575 -3.85 19.47 -40.29
C LEU A 575 -4.67 18.43 -41.05
N VAL A 576 -5.83 18.03 -40.53
CA VAL A 576 -6.75 17.09 -41.22
C VAL A 576 -7.04 17.56 -42.64
N ARG A 577 -7.38 18.85 -42.80
CA ARG A 577 -7.68 19.42 -44.12
C ARG A 577 -6.48 19.43 -45.05
N ARG A 578 -5.26 19.52 -44.52
CA ARG A 578 -4.04 19.56 -45.33
C ARG A 578 -3.62 18.16 -45.75
N LEU A 579 -3.65 17.20 -44.84
CA LEU A 579 -3.37 15.78 -45.10
C LEU A 579 -4.36 15.20 -46.13
N LYS A 580 -5.66 15.43 -45.94
CA LYS A 580 -6.69 15.00 -46.92
C LYS A 580 -6.64 15.72 -48.27
N ARG A 581 -5.97 16.87 -48.35
CA ARG A 581 -5.67 17.54 -49.63
C ARG A 581 -4.43 16.97 -50.31
N ALA A 582 -3.51 16.38 -49.56
CA ALA A 582 -2.34 15.70 -50.09
C ALA A 582 -2.73 14.33 -50.67
N LYS A 583 -3.53 13.55 -49.94
CA LYS A 583 -4.11 12.27 -50.41
C LYS A 583 -5.58 12.19 -50.00
N ALA A 584 -6.48 12.17 -50.98
CA ALA A 584 -7.93 12.22 -50.73
C ALA A 584 -8.50 10.94 -50.11
N ALA A 585 -7.86 9.79 -50.38
CA ALA A 585 -8.22 8.47 -49.86
C ALA A 585 -7.55 8.16 -48.51
N LEU A 586 -6.87 9.12 -47.88
CA LEU A 586 -6.14 8.91 -46.64
C LEU A 586 -7.07 9.00 -45.44
N ARG A 587 -7.00 8.00 -44.54
CA ARG A 587 -7.63 8.08 -43.22
C ARG A 587 -6.77 8.96 -42.32
N VAL A 588 -7.39 9.88 -41.59
CA VAL A 588 -6.73 10.81 -40.68
C VAL A 588 -7.45 10.79 -39.33
N GLY A 589 -6.76 10.25 -38.32
CA GLY A 589 -7.17 10.24 -36.93
C GLY A 589 -6.51 11.35 -36.12
N ILE A 590 -7.23 11.86 -35.12
CA ILE A 590 -6.70 12.83 -34.16
C ILE A 590 -6.82 12.28 -32.74
N VAL A 591 -5.73 12.27 -32.00
CA VAL A 591 -5.72 11.82 -30.60
C VAL A 591 -5.52 13.02 -29.69
N PHE A 592 -6.40 13.19 -28.72
CA PHE A 592 -6.23 14.16 -27.64
C PHE A 592 -5.96 13.41 -26.34
N TRP A 593 -4.70 13.19 -26.01
CA TRP A 593 -4.31 12.43 -24.83
C TRP A 593 -4.94 13.02 -23.56
N SER A 594 -5.73 12.22 -22.85
CA SER A 594 -6.49 12.61 -21.65
C SER A 594 -7.08 11.37 -20.98
N GLU A 595 -7.32 11.42 -19.67
CA GLU A 595 -8.22 10.44 -19.06
C GLU A 595 -9.59 10.50 -19.75
N ALA A 596 -10.06 9.35 -20.23
CA ALA A 596 -11.32 9.23 -20.95
C ALA A 596 -12.49 9.18 -19.96
N ALA A 597 -13.33 10.20 -19.93
CA ALA A 597 -14.61 10.14 -19.22
C ALA A 597 -15.66 9.43 -20.09
N ALA A 598 -16.66 8.78 -19.49
CA ALA A 598 -17.76 8.14 -20.24
C ALA A 598 -18.50 9.11 -21.20
N GLU A 599 -18.51 10.41 -20.88
CA GLU A 599 -19.08 11.48 -21.72
C GLU A 599 -18.19 11.85 -22.94
N ASP A 600 -16.94 11.39 -22.98
CA ASP A 600 -15.97 11.75 -24.02
C ASP A 600 -16.22 11.00 -25.34
N LYS A 601 -16.82 9.79 -25.35
CA LYS A 601 -17.08 9.02 -26.58
C LYS A 601 -18.08 9.71 -27.53
N GLU A 602 -19.18 10.25 -26.99
CA GLU A 602 -20.15 11.00 -27.81
C GLU A 602 -19.53 12.31 -28.33
N THR A 603 -18.74 12.96 -27.47
CA THR A 603 -18.02 14.19 -27.79
C THR A 603 -16.97 13.97 -28.88
N ALA A 604 -16.23 12.85 -28.85
CA ALA A 604 -15.26 12.44 -29.85
C ALA A 604 -15.88 12.34 -31.25
N GLY A 605 -16.99 11.60 -31.37
CA GLY A 605 -17.68 11.41 -32.64
C GLY A 605 -18.22 12.72 -33.24
N LYS A 606 -18.68 13.64 -32.39
CA LYS A 606 -19.09 14.99 -32.83
C LYS A 606 -17.88 15.80 -33.33
N LEU A 607 -16.78 15.77 -32.60
CA LEU A 607 -15.57 16.52 -32.94
C LEU A 607 -14.93 16.02 -34.24
N ALA A 608 -14.88 14.70 -34.45
CA ALA A 608 -14.41 14.07 -35.68
C ALA A 608 -15.20 14.59 -36.91
N ARG A 609 -16.53 14.61 -36.81
CA ARG A 609 -17.42 15.12 -37.87
C ARG A 609 -17.20 16.60 -38.18
N ASP A 610 -16.96 17.42 -37.17
CA ASP A 610 -16.70 18.86 -37.32
C ASP A 610 -15.34 19.16 -37.95
N MET A 611 -14.37 18.25 -37.76
CA MET A 611 -13.01 18.37 -38.29
C MET A 611 -12.84 17.70 -39.66
N ASN A 612 -13.79 16.87 -40.08
CA ASN A 612 -13.66 15.92 -41.20
C ASN A 612 -12.55 14.88 -40.96
N ALA A 613 -12.23 14.59 -39.70
CA ALA A 613 -11.37 13.47 -39.31
C ALA A 613 -12.15 12.16 -39.41
N ASP A 614 -11.45 11.05 -39.57
CA ASP A 614 -12.03 9.72 -39.62
C ASP A 614 -12.43 9.28 -38.22
N PHE A 615 -11.57 9.54 -37.23
CA PHE A 615 -11.87 9.34 -35.81
C PHE A 615 -11.18 10.38 -34.94
N VAL A 616 -11.68 10.49 -33.70
CA VAL A 616 -11.02 11.22 -32.61
C VAL A 616 -10.95 10.28 -31.41
N ALA A 617 -9.80 10.20 -30.74
CA ALA A 617 -9.58 9.35 -29.57
C ALA A 617 -9.04 10.17 -28.39
N TYR A 618 -9.26 9.68 -27.16
CA TYR A 618 -8.76 10.35 -25.94
C TYR A 618 -7.72 9.52 -25.15
N GLY A 619 -7.63 8.21 -25.36
CA GLY A 619 -6.63 7.32 -24.76
C GLY A 619 -5.89 6.45 -25.78
N MET A 620 -4.93 5.66 -25.30
CA MET A 620 -4.10 4.77 -26.14
C MET A 620 -4.95 3.69 -26.81
N VAL A 621 -5.82 3.02 -26.06
CA VAL A 621 -6.70 1.95 -26.57
C VAL A 621 -7.61 2.47 -27.68
N ASP A 622 -8.31 3.58 -27.45
CA ASP A 622 -9.17 4.21 -28.46
C ASP A 622 -8.39 4.66 -29.71
N ALA A 623 -7.13 5.08 -29.53
CA ALA A 623 -6.26 5.50 -30.63
C ALA A 623 -5.86 4.31 -31.51
N VAL A 624 -5.50 3.17 -30.90
CA VAL A 624 -5.18 1.92 -31.61
C VAL A 624 -6.40 1.40 -32.36
N LEU A 625 -7.56 1.31 -31.69
CA LEU A 625 -8.82 0.88 -32.31
C LEU A 625 -9.21 1.73 -33.53
N GLY A 626 -9.04 3.05 -33.43
CA GLY A 626 -9.30 3.95 -34.56
C GLY A 626 -8.29 3.81 -35.69
N ALA A 627 -7.00 3.67 -35.35
CA ALA A 627 -5.90 3.57 -36.30
C ALA A 627 -6.01 2.32 -37.18
N LEU A 628 -6.29 1.18 -36.54
CA LEU A 628 -6.38 -0.15 -37.16
C LEU A 628 -7.80 -0.50 -37.66
N SER A 629 -8.74 0.44 -37.62
CA SER A 629 -10.07 0.23 -38.17
C SER A 629 -10.08 0.16 -39.70
N ASN A 630 -10.84 -0.78 -40.26
CA ASN A 630 -11.04 -0.97 -41.70
C ASN A 630 -12.15 -0.09 -42.31
N GLU A 631 -12.60 0.96 -41.61
CA GLU A 631 -13.63 1.87 -42.11
C GLU A 631 -13.15 2.74 -43.29
N PRO A 632 -14.01 3.02 -44.29
CA PRO A 632 -13.63 3.82 -45.45
C PRO A 632 -13.35 5.30 -45.10
N PRO A 633 -12.41 5.96 -45.81
CA PRO A 633 -11.99 7.32 -45.50
C PRO A 633 -13.11 8.36 -45.72
N VAL A 634 -13.28 9.25 -44.74
CA VAL A 634 -14.25 10.35 -44.75
C VAL A 634 -13.81 11.44 -45.72
N ALA A 635 -14.60 11.68 -46.77
CA ALA A 635 -14.29 12.71 -47.76
C ALA A 635 -14.35 14.14 -47.18
N LEU A 636 -13.44 14.99 -47.65
CA LEU A 636 -13.42 16.40 -47.26
C LEU A 636 -14.61 17.15 -47.88
N LYS A 637 -15.48 17.72 -47.04
CA LYS A 637 -16.63 18.53 -47.49
C LYS A 637 -16.13 19.81 -48.14
N LEU A 638 -16.02 19.82 -49.47
CA LEU A 638 -15.65 21.02 -50.22
C LEU A 638 -16.79 22.03 -50.16
N VAL A 639 -16.59 23.14 -49.45
CA VAL A 639 -17.51 24.28 -49.49
C VAL A 639 -17.51 24.83 -50.92
N ALA A 640 -18.59 24.59 -51.65
CA ALA A 640 -18.77 25.09 -53.02
C ALA A 640 -18.65 26.62 -53.01
N LYS A 641 -17.52 27.16 -53.52
CA LYS A 641 -17.41 28.58 -53.83
C LYS A 641 -18.53 28.91 -54.81
N ARG A 642 -19.54 29.69 -54.38
CA ARG A 642 -20.43 30.41 -55.30
C ARG A 642 -19.54 31.25 -56.21
N ARG A 643 -19.22 30.74 -57.41
CA ARG A 643 -18.60 31.51 -58.48
C ARG A 643 -19.58 32.62 -58.85
N MET A 644 -19.41 33.82 -58.30
CA MET A 644 -19.96 35.01 -58.93
C MET A 644 -19.29 35.12 -60.30
N ARG A 645 -20.04 34.73 -61.32
CA ARG A 645 -19.68 34.84 -62.73
C ARG A 645 -19.54 36.34 -63.01
N ARG A 646 -18.31 36.89 -62.99
CA ARG A 646 -18.04 38.23 -63.53
C ARG A 646 -18.42 38.19 -65.02
N GLN A 647 -19.62 38.64 -65.34
CA GLN A 647 -20.00 38.94 -66.72
C GLN A 647 -19.07 40.05 -67.20
N ARG A 648 -18.14 39.71 -68.10
CA ARG A 648 -17.50 40.69 -68.97
C ARG A 648 -18.62 41.33 -69.79
N ALA A 649 -18.94 42.59 -69.47
CA ALA A 649 -19.83 43.40 -70.29
C ALA A 649 -19.24 43.49 -71.71
N ALA A 650 -19.98 42.96 -72.66
CA ALA A 650 -19.75 43.21 -74.08
C ALA A 650 -20.11 44.69 -74.34
N SER A 651 -19.10 45.54 -74.53
CA SER A 651 -19.32 46.85 -75.12
C SER A 651 -19.46 46.66 -76.63
N LYS A 652 -20.67 46.88 -77.14
CA LYS A 652 -21.01 46.83 -78.56
C LYS A 652 -21.33 48.25 -79.04
N LYS A 653 -20.64 48.64 -80.13
CA LYS A 653 -20.93 49.70 -81.12
C LYS A 653 -20.64 51.16 -80.76
N VAL A 654 -19.70 51.75 -81.51
CA VAL A 654 -20.04 52.85 -82.44
C VAL A 654 -19.40 52.54 -83.80
N THR A 655 -20.23 52.60 -84.83
CA THR A 655 -19.95 52.46 -86.26
C THR A 655 -19.61 53.83 -86.89
N THR A 656 -18.79 53.76 -87.94
CA THR A 656 -18.81 54.57 -89.19
C THR A 656 -18.34 56.03 -89.24
N ALA A 657 -17.72 56.31 -90.41
CA ALA A 657 -17.35 57.58 -91.06
C ALA A 657 -15.97 58.15 -90.67
N ALA A 658 -15.09 58.62 -91.55
CA ALA A 658 -15.03 58.73 -93.01
C ALA A 658 -13.59 59.11 -93.42
N ALA A 659 -13.25 58.83 -94.68
CA ALA A 659 -12.32 59.54 -95.59
C ALA A 659 -11.07 60.27 -95.05
N GLY A 660 -9.91 59.96 -95.66
CA GLY A 660 -8.68 60.76 -95.58
C GLY A 660 -7.45 59.93 -95.84
#